data_AF-A0A3D3UT93-F1
#
_entry.id   AF-A0A3D3UT93-F1
#
_cell.length_a   1.000
_cell.length_b   1.000
_cell.length_c   1.000
_cell.angle_alpha   90.00
_cell.angle_beta   90.00
_cell.angle_gamma   90.00
#
_symmetry.space_group_name_H-M   'P 1'
#
loop_
_entity.id
_entity.type
_entity.pdbx_description
1 polymer ?
#
loop_
_entity_poly.entity_id
_entity_poly.type
_entity_poly.pdbx_seq_one_letter_code
_entity_poly.pdbx_strand_id
1 'polypeptide(L)'
;LFSKPYLINNLGAIRDELTKGNTGLDPSVAHAFLGRVLFTCYLCDRGIIDLQDYFPNRDWTRLLDVLESDAGRDPRSDLYGKLFRKLKDEFNGSMFDDDLKGEKDLIQPVHLEAIRRFLNGDEVLKGQRSLGFWAYDFGFIPVETISAIYEDFLEKEGGPEKRKSGAYHTPRFLAEMTLDLALENMRPLRGKRFLDPAVGSGIFLVLVFNRLAAEWRASHRGEIPLAEQAKDLRALLGSLRGVDKNLTACRIACFSLYLAFLDQFDPPSLRAYMKATGEQLPSLLKFANGKKKAPVIPVIWEKDFLQLAADWKGLFDIVVGNPPWAGRGSKQIAHKFMEAAPDVLKDDSGRACLLLPSKVFLNRTDEFQSRWLRRVTLDKVVQLADYRFILFKEALCPCNIARFTSPPPDTATHEIEYVAPKVSRMDLRDGVIPVAPHDRKWIPLQLLLHAAQPNRKLTGLVWKSHFWGTRRDLKCFDFLLSLPRLSDYAGTVAQMRRGEKRWCKGTGFQPLRPDSKTDKPQPIEWPMSDRFVTPELIKELISVPQELSLEFGSYLQSEGYLLDKAHRIRKKQIYEHPLVLWNKGFTDAAFFDYSVRFQDSLRSIAGAASEIENLMFLAAFMRSKLARYFVFHTSANLGTERDQVHISEVMRLPFYLADSQVAGEDSAGIIAKIAARIRRLKDEMEVSAAKLDKKLRSTEFRLRSEDEDTDDKVRRKWLLDWREKSRKIQAELEPLIYAYFGLNKQEIALVEDTCEIFDKSDTPGSLDGAKNIPTQQPVDADGLEPYAGMLTATLNSWASGTLHVSASGGVDSEVGLGLVKLDQTKSARSFKPQTISRELVSALQRLEEASTERAGTLAYLRRPWVFNETRIYIVKPAIKGQWTRTAALNDAADIYNHIAEARRRAK
;
A
#
# COMPACT_ATOMS: atom_id res chain seq x y z
N LEU A 1 -33.78 -4.02 -4.18
CA LEU A 1 -32.47 -3.87 -4.86
C LEU A 1 -31.41 -4.53 -4.00
N PHE A 2 -30.87 -5.66 -4.43
CA PHE A 2 -29.81 -6.35 -3.69
C PHE A 2 -28.51 -5.53 -3.68
N SER A 3 -27.67 -5.71 -2.66
CA SER A 3 -26.41 -4.98 -2.52
C SER A 3 -25.40 -5.42 -3.61
N LYS A 4 -24.53 -4.51 -4.06
CA LYS A 4 -23.43 -4.82 -5.01
C LYS A 4 -22.65 -6.12 -4.66
N PRO A 5 -22.32 -6.41 -3.38
CA PRO A 5 -21.71 -7.68 -2.99
C PRO A 5 -22.55 -8.93 -3.29
N TYR A 6 -23.88 -8.84 -3.24
CA TYR A 6 -24.77 -9.97 -3.51
C TYR A 6 -24.71 -10.41 -4.98
N LEU A 7 -24.80 -9.44 -5.90
CA LEU A 7 -24.65 -9.68 -7.34
C LEU A 7 -23.29 -10.31 -7.65
N ILE A 8 -22.20 -9.74 -7.11
CA ILE A 8 -20.83 -10.24 -7.32
C ILE A 8 -20.69 -11.69 -6.80
N ASN A 9 -21.16 -11.98 -5.60
CA ASN A 9 -21.07 -13.32 -5.01
C ASN A 9 -21.87 -14.36 -5.81
N ASN A 10 -23.08 -14.02 -6.25
CA ASN A 10 -23.91 -14.91 -7.06
C ASN A 10 -23.31 -15.14 -8.46
N LEU A 11 -22.68 -14.12 -9.05
CA LEU A 11 -21.92 -14.25 -10.29
C LEU A 11 -20.70 -15.18 -10.14
N GLY A 12 -19.96 -15.03 -9.05
CA GLY A 12 -18.86 -15.93 -8.72
C GLY A 12 -19.32 -17.39 -8.60
N ALA A 13 -20.51 -17.61 -8.03
CA ALA A 13 -21.10 -18.92 -7.82
C ALA A 13 -21.62 -19.56 -9.12
N ILE A 14 -22.31 -18.80 -9.99
CA ILE A 14 -22.77 -19.32 -11.29
C ILE A 14 -21.60 -19.74 -12.18
N ARG A 15 -20.49 -19.00 -12.19
CA ARG A 15 -19.29 -19.44 -12.91
C ARG A 15 -18.75 -20.77 -12.36
N ASP A 16 -18.68 -20.91 -11.04
CA ASP A 16 -18.23 -22.16 -10.42
C ASP A 16 -19.16 -23.33 -10.78
N GLU A 17 -20.47 -23.09 -10.89
CA GLU A 17 -21.45 -24.07 -11.34
C GLU A 17 -21.27 -24.42 -12.84
N LEU A 18 -20.98 -23.43 -13.70
CA LEU A 18 -20.73 -23.65 -15.13
C LEU A 18 -19.44 -24.42 -15.44
N THR A 19 -18.46 -24.41 -14.52
CA THR A 19 -17.12 -24.99 -14.73
C THR A 19 -16.86 -26.28 -13.94
N LYS A 20 -17.74 -26.66 -12.99
CA LYS A 20 -17.57 -27.86 -12.14
C LYS A 20 -18.39 -29.06 -12.64
N GLY A 21 -17.88 -30.27 -12.37
CA GLY A 21 -18.57 -31.53 -12.64
C GLY A 21 -18.27 -32.14 -14.02
N ASN A 22 -18.89 -33.29 -14.33
CA ASN A 22 -18.68 -34.01 -15.59
C ASN A 22 -19.21 -33.28 -16.83
N THR A 23 -20.02 -32.24 -16.64
CA THR A 23 -20.55 -31.37 -17.70
C THR A 23 -19.87 -30.01 -17.75
N GLY A 24 -18.84 -29.78 -16.92
CA GLY A 24 -18.18 -28.47 -16.80
C GLY A 24 -17.60 -27.96 -18.11
N LEU A 25 -17.84 -26.68 -18.39
CA LEU A 25 -17.27 -25.98 -19.55
C LEU A 25 -15.82 -25.60 -19.29
N ASP A 26 -15.03 -25.52 -20.36
CA ASP A 26 -13.73 -24.85 -20.30
C ASP A 26 -13.93 -23.40 -19.81
N PRO A 27 -13.08 -22.88 -18.90
CA PRO A 27 -13.24 -21.54 -18.36
C PRO A 27 -13.36 -20.44 -19.42
N SER A 28 -12.61 -20.55 -20.53
CA SER A 28 -12.67 -19.57 -21.61
C SER A 28 -14.03 -19.54 -22.30
N VAL A 29 -14.67 -20.71 -22.46
CA VAL A 29 -16.02 -20.85 -23.04
C VAL A 29 -17.08 -20.38 -22.05
N ALA A 30 -16.98 -20.77 -20.77
CA ALA A 30 -17.91 -20.33 -19.73
C ALA A 30 -17.92 -18.79 -19.59
N HIS A 31 -16.74 -18.16 -19.63
CA HIS A 31 -16.60 -16.71 -19.54
C HIS A 31 -17.12 -15.99 -20.78
N ALA A 32 -16.87 -16.52 -21.97
CA ALA A 32 -17.42 -15.95 -23.19
C ALA A 32 -18.96 -16.04 -23.23
N PHE A 33 -19.52 -17.17 -22.79
CA PHE A 33 -20.96 -17.37 -22.68
C PHE A 33 -21.61 -16.40 -21.68
N LEU A 34 -21.11 -16.35 -20.45
CA LEU A 34 -21.59 -15.43 -19.42
C LEU A 34 -21.40 -13.97 -19.85
N GLY A 35 -20.27 -13.69 -20.51
CA GLY A 35 -19.97 -12.55 -21.39
C GLY A 35 -21.16 -12.00 -22.15
N ARG A 36 -21.61 -12.84 -23.08
CA ARG A 36 -22.70 -12.55 -24.02
C ARG A 36 -24.04 -12.40 -23.32
N VAL A 37 -24.32 -13.23 -22.31
CA VAL A 37 -25.56 -13.16 -21.52
C VAL A 37 -25.67 -11.80 -20.83
N LEU A 38 -24.65 -11.39 -20.07
CA LEU A 38 -24.67 -10.11 -19.34
C LEU A 38 -24.72 -8.91 -20.28
N PHE A 39 -24.03 -8.96 -21.43
CA PHE A 39 -24.15 -7.89 -22.43
C PHE A 39 -25.58 -7.77 -22.97
N THR A 40 -26.20 -8.91 -23.27
CA THR A 40 -27.57 -8.94 -23.78
C THR A 40 -28.56 -8.42 -22.73
N CYS A 41 -28.40 -8.80 -21.45
CA CYS A 41 -29.20 -8.22 -20.36
C CYS A 41 -29.04 -6.69 -20.29
N TYR A 42 -27.81 -6.19 -20.38
CA TYR A 42 -27.56 -4.74 -20.39
C TYR A 42 -28.26 -4.03 -21.56
N LEU A 43 -28.16 -4.58 -22.78
CA LEU A 43 -28.80 -4.00 -23.96
C LEU A 43 -30.33 -3.97 -23.83
N CYS A 44 -30.95 -5.04 -23.31
CA CYS A 44 -32.39 -5.10 -23.09
C CYS A 44 -32.84 -4.13 -22.00
N ASP A 45 -32.23 -4.17 -20.82
CA ASP A 45 -32.69 -3.40 -19.66
C ASP A 45 -32.51 -1.88 -19.84
N ARG A 46 -31.54 -1.45 -20.66
CA ARG A 46 -31.36 -0.04 -21.05
C ARG A 46 -32.24 0.41 -22.21
N GLY A 47 -33.02 -0.51 -22.79
CA GLY A 47 -33.81 -0.23 -23.98
C GLY A 47 -32.97 0.12 -25.21
N ILE A 48 -31.73 -0.39 -25.30
CA ILE A 48 -30.88 -0.25 -26.47
C ILE A 48 -31.34 -1.22 -27.57
N ILE A 49 -31.83 -2.40 -27.18
CA ILE A 49 -32.53 -3.33 -28.06
C ILE A 49 -33.92 -3.63 -27.50
N ASP A 50 -34.86 -3.91 -28.40
CA ASP A 50 -36.19 -4.41 -28.05
C ASP A 50 -36.33 -5.86 -28.54
N LEU A 51 -36.62 -6.81 -27.65
CA LEU A 51 -36.76 -8.21 -28.04
C LEU A 51 -37.90 -8.45 -29.03
N GLN A 52 -38.90 -7.56 -29.11
CA GLN A 52 -39.96 -7.63 -30.11
C GLN A 52 -39.43 -7.47 -31.54
N ASP A 53 -38.35 -6.71 -31.76
CA ASP A 53 -37.71 -6.58 -33.08
C ASP A 53 -37.08 -7.91 -33.57
N TYR A 54 -36.74 -8.79 -32.62
CA TYR A 54 -36.17 -10.12 -32.89
C TYR A 54 -37.25 -11.19 -32.88
N PHE A 55 -38.29 -11.03 -32.07
CA PHE A 55 -39.37 -12.00 -31.84
C PHE A 55 -40.74 -11.29 -31.88
N PRO A 56 -41.24 -10.88 -33.07
CA PRO A 56 -42.40 -9.98 -33.21
C PRO A 56 -43.75 -10.57 -32.74
N ASN A 57 -43.81 -11.88 -32.48
CA ASN A 57 -45.01 -12.58 -32.00
C ASN A 57 -44.90 -12.99 -30.52
N ARG A 58 -43.99 -12.36 -29.76
CA ARG A 58 -43.72 -12.69 -28.36
C ARG A 58 -43.61 -11.39 -27.56
N ASP A 59 -44.34 -11.32 -26.46
CA ASP A 59 -44.30 -10.20 -25.51
C ASP A 59 -43.11 -10.31 -24.54
N TRP A 60 -41.93 -10.65 -25.08
CA TRP A 60 -40.71 -10.75 -24.30
C TRP A 60 -40.07 -9.38 -24.16
N THR A 61 -39.65 -9.04 -22.95
CA THR A 61 -39.02 -7.75 -22.64
C THR A 61 -37.61 -7.93 -22.12
N ARG A 62 -37.29 -9.11 -21.57
CA ARG A 62 -36.00 -9.38 -20.92
C ARG A 62 -35.45 -10.72 -21.36
N LEU A 63 -34.13 -10.88 -21.19
CA LEU A 63 -33.46 -12.12 -21.60
C LEU A 63 -33.98 -13.35 -20.84
N LEU A 64 -34.41 -13.16 -19.59
CA LEU A 64 -35.01 -14.24 -18.78
C LEU A 64 -36.26 -14.83 -19.46
N ASP A 65 -37.10 -14.01 -20.09
CA ASP A 65 -38.31 -14.46 -20.80
C ASP A 65 -37.96 -15.41 -21.97
N VAL A 66 -36.80 -15.22 -22.59
CA VAL A 66 -36.27 -16.09 -23.66
C VAL A 66 -35.82 -17.44 -23.10
N LEU A 67 -35.31 -17.47 -21.86
CA LEU A 67 -34.88 -18.69 -21.18
C LEU A 67 -36.03 -19.48 -20.56
N GLU A 68 -37.13 -18.81 -20.22
CA GLU A 68 -38.35 -19.39 -19.62
C GLU A 68 -39.39 -19.85 -20.64
N SER A 69 -39.05 -19.89 -21.93
CA SER A 69 -39.98 -20.21 -23.02
C SER A 69 -40.73 -21.54 -22.84
N ASP A 70 -41.96 -21.60 -23.37
CA ASP A 70 -42.95 -22.70 -23.30
C ASP A 70 -42.36 -24.13 -23.18
N ALA A 71 -42.98 -24.94 -22.29
CA ALA A 71 -42.57 -26.32 -22.03
C ALA A 71 -42.36 -27.15 -23.31
N GLY A 72 -41.12 -27.54 -23.59
CA GLY A 72 -40.73 -28.39 -24.72
C GLY A 72 -39.90 -27.70 -25.82
N ARG A 73 -39.65 -26.39 -25.73
CA ARG A 73 -38.78 -25.65 -26.66
C ARG A 73 -37.34 -25.59 -26.16
N ASP A 74 -36.36 -25.75 -27.05
CA ASP A 74 -34.94 -25.62 -26.71
C ASP A 74 -34.51 -24.14 -26.77
N PRO A 75 -34.22 -23.48 -25.62
CA PRO A 75 -33.84 -22.07 -25.58
C PRO A 75 -32.54 -21.78 -26.36
N ARG A 76 -31.68 -22.81 -26.56
CA ARG A 76 -30.46 -22.68 -27.36
C ARG A 76 -30.77 -22.34 -28.82
N SER A 77 -31.93 -22.76 -29.33
CA SER A 77 -32.35 -22.46 -30.69
C SER A 77 -32.64 -20.97 -30.87
N ASP A 78 -33.32 -20.34 -29.92
CA ASP A 78 -33.64 -18.92 -30.00
C ASP A 78 -32.44 -18.04 -29.67
N LEU A 79 -31.66 -18.42 -28.64
CA LEU A 79 -30.47 -17.71 -28.19
C LEU A 79 -29.38 -17.70 -29.26
N TYR A 80 -28.92 -18.87 -29.73
CA TYR A 80 -27.82 -18.99 -30.70
C TYR A 80 -28.30 -18.94 -32.15
N GLY A 81 -29.52 -19.40 -32.41
CA GLY A 81 -30.07 -19.47 -33.76
C GLY A 81 -30.62 -18.15 -34.26
N LYS A 82 -31.01 -17.22 -33.38
CA LYS A 82 -31.62 -15.95 -33.78
C LYS A 82 -31.01 -14.74 -33.07
N LEU A 83 -31.05 -14.70 -31.73
CA LEU A 83 -30.68 -13.51 -30.96
C LEU A 83 -29.19 -13.18 -31.08
N PHE A 84 -28.29 -14.07 -30.64
CA PHE A 84 -26.84 -13.84 -30.71
C PHE A 84 -26.33 -13.69 -32.14
N ARG A 85 -26.97 -14.34 -33.12
CA ARG A 85 -26.63 -14.16 -34.54
C ARG A 85 -26.98 -12.76 -35.02
N LYS A 86 -28.19 -12.27 -34.74
CA LYS A 86 -28.57 -10.89 -35.09
C LYS A 86 -27.77 -9.84 -34.32
N LEU A 87 -27.51 -10.05 -33.02
CA LEU A 87 -26.67 -9.16 -32.23
C LEU A 87 -25.22 -9.13 -32.75
N LYS A 88 -24.70 -10.25 -33.25
CA LYS A 88 -23.41 -10.29 -33.93
C LYS A 88 -23.40 -9.39 -35.17
N ASP A 89 -24.48 -9.44 -35.95
CA ASP A 89 -24.63 -8.65 -37.16
C ASP A 89 -24.85 -7.16 -36.85
N GLU A 90 -25.58 -6.80 -35.78
CA GLU A 90 -25.94 -5.41 -35.45
C GLU A 90 -24.89 -4.66 -34.61
N PHE A 91 -24.20 -5.35 -33.69
CA PHE A 91 -23.28 -4.73 -32.72
C PHE A 91 -21.79 -5.02 -33.01
N ASN A 92 -21.48 -5.53 -34.20
CA ASN A 92 -20.14 -5.71 -34.75
C ASN A 92 -19.18 -6.55 -33.88
N GLY A 93 -19.28 -7.87 -34.07
CA GLY A 93 -18.14 -8.77 -34.06
C GLY A 93 -17.53 -9.08 -32.70
N SER A 94 -16.80 -8.17 -32.05
CA SER A 94 -15.79 -8.52 -31.04
C SER A 94 -16.27 -9.37 -29.83
N MET A 95 -17.55 -9.30 -29.43
CA MET A 95 -18.15 -10.11 -28.34
C MET A 95 -18.86 -11.38 -28.81
N PHE A 96 -19.35 -11.43 -30.05
CA PHE A 96 -20.07 -12.57 -30.64
C PHE A 96 -19.24 -13.26 -31.75
N ASP A 97 -17.94 -13.04 -31.70
CA ASP A 97 -16.97 -13.32 -32.75
C ASP A 97 -16.44 -14.75 -32.74
N ASP A 98 -16.78 -15.51 -31.70
CA ASP A 98 -16.45 -16.92 -31.57
C ASP A 98 -17.29 -17.78 -32.51
N ASP A 99 -16.89 -19.04 -32.61
CA ASP A 99 -17.71 -20.07 -33.21
C ASP A 99 -18.96 -20.30 -32.34
N LEU A 100 -19.99 -19.48 -32.56
CA LEU A 100 -21.29 -19.60 -31.89
C LEU A 100 -21.95 -20.96 -32.14
N LYS A 101 -21.57 -21.68 -33.21
CA LYS A 101 -22.05 -23.04 -33.44
C LYS A 101 -21.32 -24.02 -32.54
N GLY A 102 -19.98 -23.98 -32.52
CA GLY A 102 -19.17 -24.79 -31.61
C GLY A 102 -19.47 -24.52 -30.13
N GLU A 103 -19.72 -23.27 -29.74
CA GLU A 103 -20.18 -22.95 -28.38
C GLU A 103 -21.55 -23.56 -28.10
N LYS A 104 -22.53 -23.42 -29.01
CA LYS A 104 -23.87 -24.00 -28.84
C LYS A 104 -23.83 -25.51 -28.57
N ASP A 105 -22.92 -26.22 -29.24
CA ASP A 105 -22.75 -27.67 -29.09
C ASP A 105 -22.16 -28.06 -27.72
N LEU A 106 -21.42 -27.15 -27.08
CA LEU A 106 -20.88 -27.33 -25.72
C LEU A 106 -21.90 -26.96 -24.63
N ILE A 107 -22.85 -26.05 -24.92
CA ILE A 107 -23.86 -25.63 -23.95
C ILE A 107 -24.96 -26.70 -23.77
N GLN A 108 -25.01 -27.26 -22.56
CA GLN A 108 -26.02 -28.22 -22.14
C GLN A 108 -27.19 -27.55 -21.39
N PRO A 109 -28.36 -28.22 -21.29
CA PRO A 109 -29.51 -27.67 -20.55
C PRO A 109 -29.20 -27.28 -19.10
N VAL A 110 -28.30 -28.00 -18.42
CA VAL A 110 -27.86 -27.67 -17.05
C VAL A 110 -27.20 -26.29 -16.96
N HIS A 111 -26.47 -25.86 -18.00
CA HIS A 111 -25.84 -24.54 -18.03
C HIS A 111 -26.88 -23.42 -18.18
N LEU A 112 -27.92 -23.65 -18.99
CA LEU A 112 -29.02 -22.70 -19.15
C LEU A 112 -29.86 -22.56 -17.89
N GLU A 113 -30.11 -23.67 -17.19
CA GLU A 113 -30.81 -23.66 -15.91
C GLU A 113 -30.04 -22.86 -14.86
N ALA A 114 -28.72 -23.01 -14.83
CA ALA A 114 -27.86 -22.26 -13.94
C ALA A 114 -27.96 -20.74 -14.23
N ILE A 115 -27.93 -20.32 -15.50
CA ILE A 115 -28.14 -18.91 -15.90
C ILE A 115 -29.54 -18.43 -15.52
N ARG A 116 -30.57 -19.26 -15.70
CA ARG A 116 -31.96 -18.94 -15.33
C ARG A 116 -32.10 -18.68 -13.84
N ARG A 117 -31.54 -19.55 -12.99
CA ARG A 117 -31.48 -19.37 -11.53
C ARG A 117 -30.76 -18.08 -11.14
N PHE A 118 -29.64 -17.79 -11.81
CA PHE A 118 -28.91 -16.55 -11.60
C PHE A 118 -29.77 -15.33 -11.93
N LEU A 119 -30.38 -15.24 -13.11
CA LEU A 119 -31.19 -14.10 -13.51
C LEU A 119 -32.46 -13.93 -12.66
N ASN A 120 -33.02 -15.02 -12.13
CA ASN A 120 -34.11 -15.01 -11.15
C ASN A 120 -33.70 -14.55 -9.74
N GLY A 121 -32.39 -14.38 -9.50
CA GLY A 121 -31.86 -13.93 -8.22
C GLY A 121 -31.81 -14.99 -7.13
N ASP A 122 -31.85 -16.27 -7.50
CA ASP A 122 -31.69 -17.36 -6.53
C ASP A 122 -30.30 -17.28 -5.89
N GLU A 123 -30.18 -17.58 -4.60
CA GLU A 123 -28.88 -17.68 -3.94
C GLU A 123 -28.20 -18.97 -4.43
N VAL A 124 -27.38 -18.84 -5.46
CA VAL A 124 -26.79 -19.97 -6.22
C VAL A 124 -26.01 -20.91 -5.29
N LEU A 125 -25.29 -20.37 -4.30
CA LEU A 125 -24.48 -21.13 -3.35
C LEU A 125 -25.29 -22.01 -2.38
N LYS A 126 -26.48 -21.57 -1.98
CA LYS A 126 -27.32 -22.27 -0.99
C LYS A 126 -28.52 -22.98 -1.61
N GLY A 127 -28.76 -22.78 -2.90
CA GLY A 127 -29.95 -23.29 -3.59
C GLY A 127 -31.26 -22.66 -3.09
N GLN A 128 -31.17 -21.57 -2.32
CA GLN A 128 -32.34 -20.90 -1.78
C GLN A 128 -33.01 -20.08 -2.89
N ARG A 129 -34.26 -20.42 -3.20
CA ARG A 129 -35.07 -19.71 -4.18
C ARG A 129 -35.35 -18.29 -3.69
N SER A 130 -35.21 -17.31 -4.57
CA SER A 130 -35.67 -15.96 -4.29
C SER A 130 -37.21 -15.98 -4.20
N LEU A 131 -37.81 -15.04 -3.45
CA LEU A 131 -39.27 -14.96 -3.28
C LEU A 131 -40.00 -14.43 -4.54
N GLY A 132 -39.45 -14.65 -5.74
CA GLY A 132 -40.02 -14.19 -7.01
C GLY A 132 -39.93 -12.67 -7.22
N PHE A 133 -39.06 -11.98 -6.47
CA PHE A 133 -38.80 -10.55 -6.66
C PHE A 133 -37.59 -10.33 -7.56
N TRP A 134 -37.74 -9.37 -8.48
CA TRP A 134 -36.72 -8.92 -9.43
C TRP A 134 -35.37 -8.64 -8.76
N ALA A 135 -34.33 -9.42 -9.08
CA ALA A 135 -33.05 -9.31 -8.38
C ALA A 135 -32.04 -8.33 -9.00
N TYR A 136 -32.01 -8.21 -10.33
CA TYR A 136 -31.00 -7.40 -11.03
C TYR A 136 -31.60 -6.60 -12.17
N ASP A 137 -31.48 -5.27 -12.12
CA ASP A 137 -31.81 -4.38 -13.22
C ASP A 137 -30.49 -3.80 -13.76
N PHE A 138 -30.09 -4.27 -14.95
CA PHE A 138 -28.84 -3.85 -15.59
C PHE A 138 -28.90 -2.42 -16.14
N GLY A 139 -30.06 -1.77 -16.13
CA GLY A 139 -30.22 -0.35 -16.37
C GLY A 139 -29.54 0.51 -15.30
N PHE A 140 -29.63 0.09 -14.04
CA PHE A 140 -29.04 0.83 -12.91
C PHE A 140 -27.67 0.31 -12.47
N ILE A 141 -27.20 -0.82 -13.02
CA ILE A 141 -25.87 -1.37 -12.72
C ILE A 141 -24.81 -0.59 -13.52
N PRO A 142 -23.84 0.06 -12.86
CA PRO A 142 -22.76 0.75 -13.56
C PRO A 142 -21.88 -0.25 -14.34
N VAL A 143 -21.41 0.15 -15.51
CA VAL A 143 -20.47 -0.58 -16.38
C VAL A 143 -19.26 -1.14 -15.62
N GLU A 144 -18.81 -0.36 -14.65
CA GLU A 144 -17.65 -0.67 -13.80
C GLU A 144 -17.94 -1.79 -12.81
N THR A 145 -19.21 -1.99 -12.42
CA THR A 145 -19.61 -3.15 -11.62
C THR A 145 -19.49 -4.42 -12.44
N ILE A 146 -19.91 -4.38 -13.71
CA ILE A 146 -19.76 -5.50 -14.64
C ILE A 146 -18.27 -5.78 -14.91
N SER A 147 -17.45 -4.73 -15.09
CA SER A 147 -15.99 -4.88 -15.25
C SER A 147 -15.34 -5.56 -14.04
N ALA A 148 -15.70 -5.16 -12.81
CA ALA A 148 -15.20 -5.77 -11.58
C ALA A 148 -15.63 -7.25 -11.45
N ILE A 149 -16.85 -7.59 -11.86
CA ILE A 149 -17.36 -8.97 -11.90
C ILE A 149 -16.51 -9.86 -12.83
N TYR A 150 -16.15 -9.36 -14.02
CA TYR A 150 -15.34 -10.11 -14.96
C TYR A 150 -13.90 -10.33 -14.50
N GLU A 151 -13.39 -9.46 -13.65
CA GLU A 151 -12.06 -9.66 -13.09
C GLU A 151 -12.04 -10.77 -12.05
N ASP A 152 -13.06 -10.86 -11.19
CA ASP A 152 -13.25 -12.02 -10.28
C ASP A 152 -13.30 -13.36 -11.05
N PHE A 153 -13.70 -13.32 -12.33
CA PHE A 153 -13.64 -14.46 -13.24
C PHE A 153 -12.22 -14.82 -13.67
N LEU A 154 -11.43 -13.85 -14.11
CA LEU A 154 -10.00 -14.01 -14.43
C LEU A 154 -9.18 -14.45 -13.21
N GLU A 155 -9.54 -14.01 -12.00
CA GLU A 155 -8.81 -14.33 -10.78
C GLU A 155 -8.84 -15.82 -10.41
N LYS A 156 -9.95 -16.51 -10.67
CA LYS A 156 -10.15 -17.92 -10.30
C LYS A 156 -9.74 -18.91 -11.40
N GLU A 157 -9.60 -18.46 -12.64
CA GLU A 157 -8.92 -19.22 -13.72
C GLU A 157 -7.45 -19.51 -13.39
N GLY A 158 -6.80 -18.62 -12.64
CA GLY A 158 -5.33 -18.61 -12.51
C GLY A 158 -4.73 -19.55 -11.45
N GLY A 159 -5.51 -20.20 -10.57
CA GLY A 159 -4.95 -21.08 -9.52
C GLY A 159 -3.67 -20.55 -8.82
N PRO A 160 -2.69 -21.41 -8.45
CA PRO A 160 -1.36 -20.96 -7.99
C PRO A 160 -0.52 -20.20 -9.04
N GLU A 161 -0.97 -20.09 -10.29
CA GLU A 161 -0.34 -19.28 -11.34
C GLU A 161 -0.62 -17.77 -11.21
N LYS A 162 -1.59 -17.34 -10.37
CA LYS A 162 -1.82 -15.91 -10.03
C LYS A 162 -0.56 -15.19 -9.50
N ARG A 163 0.29 -15.89 -8.73
CA ARG A 163 1.60 -15.35 -8.28
C ARG A 163 2.58 -15.12 -9.43
N LYS A 164 2.40 -15.80 -10.57
CA LYS A 164 3.25 -15.66 -11.76
C LYS A 164 2.70 -14.65 -12.76
N SER A 165 1.37 -14.49 -12.88
CA SER A 165 0.74 -13.55 -13.82
C SER A 165 0.63 -12.11 -13.28
N GLY A 166 0.40 -11.93 -11.97
CA GLY A 166 0.42 -10.62 -11.30
C GLY A 166 -0.71 -9.66 -11.69
N ALA A 167 -1.80 -10.16 -12.28
CA ALA A 167 -2.98 -9.38 -12.66
C ALA A 167 -3.88 -9.12 -11.44
N TYR A 168 -4.21 -7.85 -11.18
CA TYR A 168 -5.07 -7.40 -10.09
C TYR A 168 -5.98 -6.26 -10.57
N HIS A 169 -7.23 -6.24 -10.12
CA HIS A 169 -8.17 -5.16 -10.39
C HIS A 169 -7.67 -3.83 -9.86
N THR A 170 -7.70 -2.82 -10.73
CA THR A 170 -7.38 -1.44 -10.35
C THR A 170 -8.65 -0.78 -9.83
N PRO A 171 -8.74 -0.45 -8.52
CA PRO A 171 -9.91 0.25 -7.99
C PRO A 171 -10.15 1.55 -8.75
N ARG A 172 -11.41 1.85 -9.09
CA ARG A 172 -11.79 3.03 -9.89
C ARG A 172 -11.16 4.32 -9.39
N PHE A 173 -11.26 4.58 -8.09
CA PHE A 173 -10.69 5.78 -7.47
C PHE A 173 -9.19 5.95 -7.74
N LEU A 174 -8.45 4.83 -7.79
CA LEU A 174 -7.03 4.85 -8.08
C LEU A 174 -6.73 5.03 -9.57
N ALA A 175 -7.54 4.44 -10.44
CA ALA A 175 -7.46 4.67 -11.87
C ALA A 175 -7.76 6.14 -12.20
N GLU A 176 -8.76 6.74 -11.56
CA GLU A 176 -9.10 8.17 -11.65
C GLU A 176 -7.93 9.04 -11.16
N MET A 177 -7.37 8.76 -9.98
CA MET A 177 -6.20 9.47 -9.46
C MET A 177 -5.00 9.40 -10.40
N THR A 178 -4.70 8.20 -10.91
CA THR A 178 -3.57 7.99 -11.84
C THR A 178 -3.78 8.73 -13.15
N LEU A 179 -5.02 8.73 -13.67
CA LEU A 179 -5.38 9.48 -14.87
C LEU A 179 -5.31 11.00 -14.64
N ASP A 180 -5.86 11.50 -13.53
CA ASP A 180 -5.85 12.93 -13.21
C ASP A 180 -4.41 13.46 -13.09
N LEU A 181 -3.50 12.67 -12.51
CA LEU A 181 -2.06 12.97 -12.50
C LEU A 181 -1.44 12.94 -13.91
N ALA A 182 -1.86 12.01 -14.77
CA ALA A 182 -1.40 11.96 -16.16
C ALA A 182 -1.82 13.23 -16.92
N LEU A 183 -3.06 13.68 -16.72
CA LEU A 183 -3.69 14.79 -17.43
C LEU A 183 -3.46 16.17 -16.77
N GLU A 184 -2.69 16.23 -15.68
CA GLU A 184 -2.40 17.48 -14.96
C GLU A 184 -1.82 18.54 -15.91
N ASN A 185 -2.45 19.72 -15.95
CA ASN A 185 -2.13 20.83 -16.85
C ASN A 185 -2.15 20.47 -18.35
N MET A 186 -2.89 19.42 -18.73
CA MET A 186 -3.00 18.98 -20.12
C MET A 186 -4.40 19.22 -20.66
N ARG A 187 -4.58 20.35 -21.36
CA ARG A 187 -5.79 20.67 -22.13
C ARG A 187 -5.41 21.44 -23.40
N PRO A 188 -6.16 21.30 -24.51
CA PRO A 188 -7.26 20.35 -24.72
C PRO A 188 -6.79 18.88 -24.78
N LEU A 189 -7.67 17.94 -24.48
CA LEU A 189 -7.41 16.50 -24.62
C LEU A 189 -7.66 16.00 -26.04
N ARG A 190 -8.56 16.65 -26.78
CA ARG A 190 -8.84 16.31 -28.18
C ARG A 190 -7.56 16.40 -29.03
N GLY A 191 -7.41 15.47 -29.97
CA GLY A 191 -6.24 15.40 -30.85
C GLY A 191 -5.02 14.67 -30.26
N LYS A 192 -5.07 14.28 -28.97
CA LYS A 192 -4.02 13.48 -28.33
C LYS A 192 -4.28 11.98 -28.51
N ARG A 193 -3.22 11.19 -28.48
CA ARG A 193 -3.26 9.72 -28.55
C ARG A 193 -2.92 9.11 -27.21
N PHE A 194 -3.73 8.13 -26.80
CA PHE A 194 -3.65 7.51 -25.47
C PHE A 194 -3.35 6.01 -25.60
N LEU A 195 -2.51 5.49 -24.69
CA LEU A 195 -2.17 4.09 -24.60
C LEU A 195 -2.33 3.56 -23.18
N ASP A 196 -3.00 2.41 -23.05
CA ASP A 196 -2.84 1.52 -21.91
C ASP A 196 -2.04 0.27 -22.32
N PRO A 197 -0.79 0.09 -21.84
CA PRO A 197 0.07 -1.01 -22.24
C PRO A 197 -0.30 -2.35 -21.60
N ALA A 198 -1.17 -2.37 -20.59
CA ALA A 198 -1.64 -3.57 -19.90
C ALA A 198 -3.13 -3.40 -19.56
N VAL A 199 -3.97 -3.42 -20.60
CA VAL A 199 -5.32 -2.84 -20.55
C VAL A 199 -6.28 -3.57 -19.60
N GLY A 200 -6.09 -4.87 -19.35
CA GLY A 200 -6.95 -5.62 -18.43
C GLY A 200 -8.43 -5.48 -18.81
N SER A 201 -9.28 -5.08 -17.87
CA SER A 201 -10.71 -4.80 -18.08
C SER A 201 -11.01 -3.48 -18.81
N GLY A 202 -10.01 -2.65 -19.11
CA GLY A 202 -10.17 -1.41 -19.87
C GLY A 202 -10.53 -0.17 -19.06
N ILE A 203 -10.46 -0.20 -17.72
CA ILE A 203 -10.87 0.91 -16.85
C ILE A 203 -10.20 2.24 -17.22
N PHE A 204 -8.89 2.25 -17.51
CA PHE A 204 -8.18 3.48 -17.89
C PHE A 204 -8.69 4.05 -19.22
N LEU A 205 -8.89 3.21 -20.23
CA LEU A 205 -9.39 3.66 -21.53
C LEU A 205 -10.83 4.16 -21.46
N VAL A 206 -11.68 3.52 -20.64
CA VAL A 206 -13.04 3.98 -20.35
C VAL A 206 -13.01 5.37 -19.70
N LEU A 207 -12.16 5.57 -18.69
CA LEU A 207 -12.02 6.88 -18.04
C LEU A 207 -11.52 7.95 -19.02
N VAL A 208 -10.51 7.64 -19.84
CA VAL A 208 -10.01 8.54 -20.89
C VAL A 208 -11.11 8.89 -21.88
N PHE A 209 -11.86 7.89 -22.37
CA PHE A 209 -12.97 8.10 -23.29
C PHE A 209 -14.04 9.03 -22.68
N ASN A 210 -14.42 8.79 -21.44
CA ASN A 210 -15.40 9.62 -20.74
C ASN A 210 -14.92 11.08 -20.56
N ARG A 211 -13.62 11.30 -20.30
CA ARG A 211 -13.03 12.66 -20.23
C ARG A 211 -13.04 13.34 -21.61
N LEU A 212 -12.68 12.62 -22.68
CA LEU A 212 -12.72 13.11 -24.06
C LEU A 212 -14.15 13.46 -24.50
N ALA A 213 -15.12 12.59 -24.19
CA ALA A 213 -16.53 12.81 -24.50
C ALA A 213 -17.11 13.98 -23.71
N ALA A 214 -16.72 14.15 -22.45
CA ALA A 214 -17.13 15.30 -21.63
C ALA A 214 -16.55 16.62 -22.18
N GLU A 215 -15.28 16.65 -22.59
CA GLU A 215 -14.68 17.81 -23.24
C GLU A 215 -15.34 18.11 -24.59
N TRP A 216 -15.62 17.08 -25.38
CA TRP A 216 -16.36 17.20 -26.63
C TRP A 216 -17.75 17.80 -26.39
N ARG A 217 -18.54 17.27 -25.45
CA ARG A 217 -19.87 17.81 -25.10
C ARG A 217 -19.79 19.26 -24.63
N ALA A 218 -18.81 19.60 -23.78
CA ALA A 218 -18.62 20.97 -23.30
C ALA A 218 -18.22 21.96 -24.41
N SER A 219 -17.60 21.48 -25.50
CA SER A 219 -17.21 22.32 -26.65
C SER A 219 -18.36 22.63 -27.61
N HIS A 220 -19.49 21.93 -27.52
CA HIS A 220 -20.66 22.16 -28.37
C HIS A 220 -21.71 23.00 -27.63
N ARG A 221 -22.31 23.98 -28.31
CA ARG A 221 -23.41 24.80 -27.79
C ARG A 221 -24.66 24.52 -28.61
N GLY A 222 -25.73 24.03 -27.98
CA GLY A 222 -27.01 23.72 -28.64
C GLY A 222 -27.24 22.22 -28.89
N GLU A 223 -28.31 21.89 -29.60
CA GLU A 223 -28.64 20.52 -29.99
C GLU A 223 -27.65 20.00 -31.04
N ILE A 224 -27.12 18.80 -30.82
CA ILE A 224 -26.18 18.16 -31.73
C ILE A 224 -26.92 17.06 -32.48
N PRO A 225 -26.88 17.04 -33.82
CA PRO A 225 -27.44 15.94 -34.59
C PRO A 225 -26.80 14.60 -34.18
N LEU A 226 -27.63 13.59 -33.94
CA LEU A 226 -27.18 12.28 -33.45
C LEU A 226 -26.13 11.62 -34.37
N ALA A 227 -26.22 11.83 -35.68
CA ALA A 227 -25.24 11.33 -36.65
C ALA A 227 -23.86 11.98 -36.48
N GLU A 228 -23.83 13.28 -36.20
CA GLU A 228 -22.59 14.02 -35.96
C GLU A 228 -21.95 13.60 -34.63
N GLN A 229 -22.77 13.46 -33.59
CA GLN A 229 -22.34 12.91 -32.30
C GLN A 229 -21.73 11.51 -32.46
N ALA A 230 -22.40 10.60 -33.17
CA ALA A 230 -21.90 9.25 -33.40
C ALA A 230 -20.56 9.23 -34.14
N LYS A 231 -20.43 10.05 -35.19
CA LYS A 231 -19.19 10.19 -35.97
C LYS A 231 -18.03 10.70 -35.11
N ASP A 232 -18.27 11.74 -34.34
CA ASP A 232 -17.23 12.37 -33.52
C ASP A 232 -16.80 11.48 -32.35
N LEU A 233 -17.75 10.84 -31.65
CA LEU A 233 -17.42 9.91 -30.57
C LEU A 233 -16.65 8.69 -31.08
N ARG A 234 -16.95 8.19 -32.30
CA ARG A 234 -16.15 7.13 -32.95
C ARG A 234 -14.74 7.61 -33.28
N ALA A 235 -14.56 8.86 -33.70
CA ALA A 235 -13.23 9.44 -33.91
C ALA A 235 -12.44 9.53 -32.60
N LEU A 236 -13.09 9.85 -31.47
CA LEU A 236 -12.46 9.82 -30.15
C LEU A 236 -12.01 8.42 -29.75
N LEU A 237 -12.83 7.38 -29.99
CA LEU A 237 -12.39 5.98 -29.80
C LEU A 237 -11.12 5.66 -30.59
N GLY A 238 -11.01 6.19 -31.81
CA GLY A 238 -9.84 6.03 -32.68
C GLY A 238 -8.53 6.58 -32.11
N SER A 239 -8.59 7.46 -31.11
CA SER A 239 -7.40 7.99 -30.41
C SER A 239 -6.82 7.06 -29.34
N LEU A 240 -7.57 6.01 -28.94
CA LEU A 240 -7.24 5.12 -27.83
C LEU A 240 -6.55 3.85 -28.33
N ARG A 241 -5.55 3.35 -27.59
CA ARG A 241 -4.97 2.03 -27.79
C ARG A 241 -4.85 1.30 -26.46
N GLY A 242 -5.18 0.01 -26.45
CA GLY A 242 -5.02 -0.89 -25.31
C GLY A 242 -4.36 -2.18 -25.75
N VAL A 243 -3.47 -2.73 -24.92
CA VAL A 243 -2.77 -3.99 -25.22
C VAL A 243 -2.92 -4.96 -24.05
N ASP A 244 -3.32 -6.19 -24.33
CA ASP A 244 -3.25 -7.30 -23.37
C ASP A 244 -2.89 -8.60 -24.10
N LYS A 245 -2.20 -9.50 -23.39
CA LYS A 245 -1.87 -10.84 -23.91
C LYS A 245 -3.02 -11.84 -23.72
N ASN A 246 -3.94 -11.57 -22.80
CA ASN A 246 -5.09 -12.41 -22.52
C ASN A 246 -6.28 -11.94 -23.37
N LEU A 247 -6.76 -12.83 -24.24
CA LEU A 247 -7.92 -12.56 -25.09
C LEU A 247 -9.20 -12.26 -24.30
N THR A 248 -9.42 -12.93 -23.16
CA THR A 248 -10.57 -12.68 -22.28
C THR A 248 -10.53 -11.24 -21.75
N ALA A 249 -9.37 -10.77 -21.29
CA ALA A 249 -9.18 -9.38 -20.85
C ALA A 249 -9.44 -8.39 -22.00
N CYS A 250 -8.88 -8.65 -23.19
CA CYS A 250 -9.12 -7.82 -24.38
C CYS A 250 -10.62 -7.67 -24.72
N ARG A 251 -11.39 -8.75 -24.60
CA ARG A 251 -12.84 -8.74 -24.84
C ARG A 251 -13.58 -7.92 -23.80
N ILE A 252 -13.21 -8.07 -22.53
CA ILE A 252 -13.79 -7.28 -21.44
C ILE A 252 -13.51 -5.79 -21.66
N ALA A 253 -12.28 -5.42 -22.06
CA ALA A 253 -11.95 -4.03 -22.39
C ALA A 253 -12.80 -3.48 -23.55
N CYS A 254 -13.01 -4.27 -24.61
CA CYS A 254 -13.90 -3.88 -25.70
C CYS A 254 -15.34 -3.69 -25.22
N PHE A 255 -15.83 -4.62 -24.42
CA PHE A 255 -17.16 -4.56 -23.82
C PHE A 255 -17.33 -3.28 -22.99
N SER A 256 -16.42 -3.00 -22.06
CA SER A 256 -16.51 -1.82 -21.19
C SER A 256 -16.44 -0.51 -21.98
N LEU A 257 -15.65 -0.47 -23.07
CA LEU A 257 -15.63 0.68 -23.99
C LEU A 257 -16.93 0.83 -24.78
N TYR A 258 -17.54 -0.26 -25.23
CA TYR A 258 -18.85 -0.18 -25.88
C TYR A 258 -19.92 0.36 -24.94
N LEU A 259 -19.94 -0.11 -23.69
CA LEU A 259 -20.89 0.40 -22.71
C LEU A 259 -20.67 1.90 -22.45
N ALA A 260 -19.41 2.32 -22.26
CA ALA A 260 -19.07 3.74 -22.09
C ALA A 260 -19.44 4.60 -23.31
N PHE A 261 -19.32 4.05 -24.53
CA PHE A 261 -19.74 4.69 -25.78
C PHE A 261 -21.27 4.81 -25.87
N LEU A 262 -22.00 3.73 -25.58
CA LEU A 262 -23.46 3.69 -25.62
C LEU A 262 -24.09 4.61 -24.56
N ASP A 263 -23.48 4.72 -23.38
CA ASP A 263 -23.86 5.63 -22.31
C ASP A 263 -23.79 7.12 -22.69
N GLN A 264 -23.20 7.46 -23.85
CA GLN A 264 -23.19 8.83 -24.37
C GLN A 264 -24.48 9.22 -25.09
N PHE A 265 -25.38 8.28 -25.34
CA PHE A 265 -26.58 8.48 -26.15
C PHE A 265 -27.87 8.23 -25.35
N ASP A 266 -28.96 8.87 -25.79
CA ASP A 266 -30.31 8.55 -25.35
C ASP A 266 -30.82 7.27 -26.06
N PRO A 267 -31.24 6.21 -25.33
CA PRO A 267 -31.55 4.90 -25.93
C PRO A 267 -32.65 4.91 -27.01
N PRO A 268 -33.81 5.61 -26.85
CA PRO A 268 -34.81 5.75 -27.91
C PRO A 268 -34.23 6.37 -29.20
N SER A 269 -33.43 7.42 -29.05
CA SER A 269 -32.83 8.15 -30.18
C SER A 269 -31.80 7.28 -30.91
N LEU A 270 -30.97 6.53 -30.17
CA LEU A 270 -29.99 5.60 -30.71
C LEU A 270 -30.64 4.47 -31.54
N ARG A 271 -31.75 3.89 -31.04
CA ARG A 271 -32.51 2.86 -31.77
C ARG A 271 -33.03 3.37 -33.10
N ALA A 272 -33.65 4.56 -33.09
CA ALA A 272 -34.16 5.18 -34.30
C ALA A 272 -33.02 5.42 -35.33
N TYR A 273 -31.85 5.85 -34.86
CA TYR A 273 -30.68 6.08 -35.71
C TYR A 273 -30.11 4.80 -36.31
N MET A 274 -29.92 3.74 -35.49
CA MET A 274 -29.42 2.45 -35.98
C MET A 274 -30.37 1.85 -37.03
N LYS A 275 -31.69 1.96 -36.80
CA LYS A 275 -32.71 1.48 -37.75
C LYS A 275 -32.75 2.28 -39.04
N ALA A 276 -32.56 3.61 -38.97
CA ALA A 276 -32.63 4.50 -40.12
C ALA A 276 -31.36 4.47 -40.99
N THR A 277 -30.18 4.29 -40.38
CA THR A 277 -28.89 4.37 -41.09
C THR A 277 -28.26 3.00 -41.39
N GLY A 278 -28.65 1.96 -40.66
CA GLY A 278 -28.01 0.64 -40.73
C GLY A 278 -26.57 0.63 -40.21
N GLU A 279 -26.11 1.71 -39.55
CA GLU A 279 -24.75 1.78 -39.02
C GLU A 279 -24.57 0.94 -37.76
N GLN A 280 -23.50 0.16 -37.73
CA GLN A 280 -23.14 -0.75 -36.63
C GLN A 280 -22.16 -0.09 -35.64
N LEU A 281 -21.97 -0.70 -34.47
CA LEU A 281 -20.83 -0.35 -33.60
C LEU A 281 -19.49 -0.60 -34.34
N PRO A 282 -18.42 0.16 -34.06
CA PRO A 282 -17.12 -0.09 -34.67
C PRO A 282 -16.45 -1.32 -34.05
N SER A 283 -15.94 -2.26 -34.85
CA SER A 283 -15.09 -3.35 -34.34
C SER A 283 -13.81 -2.77 -33.74
N LEU A 284 -13.53 -3.13 -32.48
CA LEU A 284 -12.41 -2.56 -31.70
C LEU A 284 -11.22 -3.52 -31.54
N LEU A 285 -11.45 -4.84 -31.57
CA LEU A 285 -10.45 -5.85 -31.22
C LEU A 285 -9.62 -6.32 -32.41
N LYS A 286 -8.30 -6.25 -32.28
CA LYS A 286 -7.34 -6.86 -33.20
C LYS A 286 -6.74 -8.12 -32.59
N PHE A 287 -7.09 -9.27 -33.17
CA PHE A 287 -6.63 -10.60 -32.75
C PHE A 287 -5.17 -10.87 -33.12
N ALA A 288 -4.47 -11.65 -32.30
CA ALA A 288 -3.06 -12.03 -32.51
C ALA A 288 -2.86 -12.85 -33.80
N ASN A 289 -3.79 -13.75 -34.09
CA ASN A 289 -3.61 -14.80 -35.09
C ASN A 289 -3.89 -14.39 -36.54
N GLY A 290 -4.20 -13.11 -36.83
CA GLY A 290 -4.36 -12.59 -38.20
C GLY A 290 -5.47 -13.21 -39.07
N LYS A 291 -6.17 -14.24 -38.58
CA LYS A 291 -7.22 -14.98 -39.32
C LYS A 291 -8.51 -14.18 -39.56
N LYS A 292 -8.66 -13.03 -38.92
CA LYS A 292 -9.84 -12.15 -39.03
C LYS A 292 -9.46 -10.83 -39.68
N LYS A 293 -10.39 -10.25 -40.45
CA LYS A 293 -10.25 -8.95 -41.10
C LYS A 293 -9.90 -7.90 -40.03
N ALA A 294 -8.89 -7.08 -40.29
CA ALA A 294 -8.48 -6.04 -39.35
C ALA A 294 -9.65 -5.07 -39.08
N PRO A 295 -9.88 -4.68 -37.81
CA PRO A 295 -10.93 -3.74 -37.48
C PRO A 295 -10.67 -2.38 -38.15
N VAL A 296 -11.76 -1.67 -38.46
CA VAL A 296 -11.69 -0.30 -39.02
C VAL A 296 -11.01 0.65 -38.04
N ILE A 297 -11.22 0.44 -36.73
CA ILE A 297 -10.65 1.25 -35.66
C ILE A 297 -10.00 0.31 -34.63
N PRO A 298 -8.73 -0.11 -34.82
CA PRO A 298 -8.05 -1.03 -33.91
C PRO A 298 -7.72 -0.33 -32.58
N VAL A 299 -8.60 -0.44 -31.60
CA VAL A 299 -8.42 0.12 -30.25
C VAL A 299 -7.73 -0.89 -29.33
N ILE A 300 -8.22 -2.13 -29.24
CA ILE A 300 -7.66 -3.16 -28.35
C ILE A 300 -6.87 -4.18 -29.16
N TRP A 301 -5.68 -4.54 -28.66
CA TRP A 301 -4.74 -5.44 -29.33
C TRP A 301 -4.44 -6.65 -28.44
N GLU A 302 -4.77 -7.83 -28.93
CA GLU A 302 -4.35 -9.11 -28.33
C GLU A 302 -2.87 -9.34 -28.69
N LYS A 303 -1.95 -8.84 -27.87
CA LYS A 303 -0.49 -8.95 -28.08
C LYS A 303 0.28 -8.71 -26.78
N ASP A 304 1.55 -9.10 -26.77
CA ASP A 304 2.49 -8.65 -25.73
C ASP A 304 2.98 -7.22 -26.04
N PHE A 305 2.67 -6.26 -25.16
CA PHE A 305 3.12 -4.87 -25.29
C PHE A 305 4.64 -4.76 -25.43
N LEU A 306 5.41 -5.58 -24.72
CA LEU A 306 6.87 -5.52 -24.75
C LEU A 306 7.44 -5.89 -26.13
N GLN A 307 6.68 -6.61 -26.95
CA GLN A 307 7.04 -6.93 -28.34
C GLN A 307 6.56 -5.85 -29.32
N LEU A 308 5.51 -5.11 -28.97
CA LEU A 308 4.89 -4.09 -29.82
C LEU A 308 5.49 -2.69 -29.63
N ALA A 309 6.09 -2.42 -28.47
CA ALA A 309 6.64 -1.11 -28.12
C ALA A 309 7.64 -0.58 -29.17
N ALA A 310 8.46 -1.46 -29.75
CA ALA A 310 9.41 -1.09 -30.81
C ALA A 310 8.72 -0.57 -32.08
N ASP A 311 7.58 -1.16 -32.47
CA ASP A 311 6.80 -0.74 -33.64
C ASP A 311 6.04 0.57 -33.41
N TRP A 312 5.87 0.96 -32.14
CA TRP A 312 5.03 2.08 -31.70
C TRP A 312 5.83 3.27 -31.19
N LYS A 313 7.09 3.37 -31.61
CA LYS A 313 7.99 4.44 -31.19
C LYS A 313 7.41 5.82 -31.47
N GLY A 314 7.40 6.71 -30.49
CA GLY A 314 7.01 8.11 -30.67
C GLY A 314 5.54 8.36 -31.03
N LEU A 315 4.63 7.41 -30.79
CA LEU A 315 3.25 7.51 -31.29
C LEU A 315 2.26 8.16 -30.32
N PHE A 316 2.52 8.15 -29.02
CA PHE A 316 1.53 8.47 -28.00
C PHE A 316 1.86 9.74 -27.21
N ASP A 317 0.83 10.53 -26.92
CA ASP A 317 0.92 11.70 -26.06
C ASP A 317 0.82 11.29 -24.58
N ILE A 318 -0.03 10.31 -24.27
CA ILE A 318 -0.23 9.81 -22.91
C ILE A 318 -0.15 8.28 -22.89
N VAL A 319 0.65 7.75 -21.95
CA VAL A 319 0.64 6.33 -21.57
C VAL A 319 0.15 6.24 -20.13
N VAL A 320 -0.93 5.51 -19.87
CA VAL A 320 -1.50 5.36 -18.53
C VAL A 320 -1.94 3.91 -18.32
N GLY A 321 -1.62 3.32 -17.17
CA GLY A 321 -2.00 1.93 -16.92
C GLY A 321 -1.46 1.36 -15.62
N ASN A 322 -1.85 0.12 -15.33
CA ASN A 322 -1.36 -0.68 -14.21
C ASN A 322 -0.64 -1.95 -14.72
N PRO A 323 0.68 -1.89 -14.95
CA PRO A 323 1.44 -3.06 -15.37
C PRO A 323 1.34 -4.22 -14.35
N PRO A 324 1.50 -5.49 -14.78
CA PRO A 324 1.38 -6.63 -13.87
C PRO A 324 2.48 -6.70 -12.80
N TRP A 325 2.08 -7.01 -11.56
CA TRP A 325 2.99 -7.06 -10.39
C TRP A 325 3.50 -8.48 -10.12
N ALA A 326 4.31 -9.00 -11.03
CA ALA A 326 4.92 -10.33 -10.88
C ALA A 326 6.45 -10.26 -10.84
N GLY A 327 7.06 -11.20 -10.12
CA GLY A 327 8.50 -11.29 -9.91
C GLY A 327 9.01 -10.63 -8.62
N ARG A 328 10.31 -10.72 -8.37
CA ARG A 328 10.99 -10.09 -7.21
C ARG A 328 12.28 -9.43 -7.67
N GLY A 329 12.61 -8.28 -7.08
CA GLY A 329 13.84 -7.55 -7.37
C GLY A 329 13.95 -7.19 -8.86
N SER A 330 15.11 -7.43 -9.47
CA SER A 330 15.34 -7.15 -10.90
C SER A 330 14.47 -7.96 -11.86
N LYS A 331 13.85 -9.06 -11.42
CA LYS A 331 12.97 -9.90 -12.26
C LYS A 331 11.52 -9.42 -12.29
N GLN A 332 11.25 -8.24 -11.74
CA GLN A 332 9.91 -7.70 -11.67
C GLN A 332 9.43 -7.22 -13.05
N ILE A 333 8.26 -7.69 -13.49
CA ILE A 333 7.72 -7.39 -14.82
C ILE A 333 7.47 -5.89 -14.99
N ALA A 334 7.04 -5.20 -13.93
CA ALA A 334 6.84 -3.75 -13.93
C ALA A 334 8.08 -2.96 -14.41
N HIS A 335 9.31 -3.43 -14.13
CA HIS A 335 10.53 -2.78 -14.62
C HIS A 335 10.61 -2.78 -16.15
N LYS A 336 10.17 -3.87 -16.81
CA LYS A 336 10.18 -3.96 -18.27
C LYS A 336 9.19 -2.98 -18.90
N PHE A 337 8.02 -2.81 -18.28
CA PHE A 337 7.05 -1.81 -18.72
C PHE A 337 7.57 -0.39 -18.53
N MET A 338 8.25 -0.11 -17.41
CA MET A 338 8.93 1.18 -17.19
C MET A 338 10.06 1.43 -18.19
N GLU A 339 10.76 0.40 -18.65
CA GLU A 339 11.81 0.51 -19.69
C GLU A 339 11.22 0.69 -21.09
N ALA A 340 10.05 0.12 -21.40
CA ALA A 340 9.43 0.19 -22.73
C ALA A 340 8.48 1.39 -22.92
N ALA A 341 7.81 1.86 -21.86
CA ALA A 341 6.87 2.98 -21.93
C ALA A 341 7.49 4.29 -22.48
N PRO A 342 8.75 4.68 -22.15
CA PRO A 342 9.36 5.87 -22.73
C PRO A 342 9.48 5.82 -24.26
N ASP A 343 9.73 4.64 -24.84
CA ASP A 343 9.97 4.51 -26.29
C ASP A 343 8.73 4.85 -27.11
N VAL A 344 7.54 4.56 -26.59
CA VAL A 344 6.27 4.80 -27.30
C VAL A 344 5.73 6.22 -27.14
N LEU A 345 6.33 7.01 -26.25
CA LEU A 345 5.97 8.42 -26.03
C LEU A 345 6.55 9.30 -27.13
N LYS A 346 5.79 10.31 -27.57
CA LYS A 346 6.30 11.41 -28.39
C LYS A 346 7.41 12.15 -27.63
N ASP A 347 8.51 12.46 -28.32
CA ASP A 347 9.72 13.00 -27.70
C ASP A 347 9.49 14.35 -27.00
N ASP A 348 8.73 15.27 -27.60
CA ASP A 348 8.63 16.65 -27.09
C ASP A 348 7.48 16.90 -26.09
N SER A 349 6.47 16.03 -26.07
CA SER A 349 5.23 16.27 -25.31
C SER A 349 4.62 15.04 -24.65
N GLY A 350 5.22 13.87 -24.86
CA GLY A 350 4.70 12.60 -24.36
C GLY A 350 4.92 12.45 -22.85
N ARG A 351 3.90 11.96 -22.15
CA ARG A 351 3.94 11.69 -20.72
C ARG A 351 3.39 10.31 -20.40
N ALA A 352 4.07 9.59 -19.52
CA ALA A 352 3.57 8.36 -18.94
C ALA A 352 3.19 8.56 -17.47
N CYS A 353 2.15 7.86 -17.03
CA CYS A 353 1.72 7.80 -15.63
C CYS A 353 1.34 6.34 -15.31
N LEU A 354 2.21 5.63 -14.58
CA LEU A 354 2.04 4.21 -14.31
C LEU A 354 1.74 3.97 -12.83
N LEU A 355 0.77 3.09 -12.58
CA LEU A 355 0.52 2.55 -11.25
C LEU A 355 1.48 1.37 -11.00
N LEU A 356 2.37 1.51 -10.03
CA LEU A 356 3.49 0.61 -9.80
C LEU A 356 3.51 0.12 -8.35
N PRO A 357 4.06 -1.07 -8.07
CA PRO A 357 4.26 -1.52 -6.70
C PRO A 357 5.37 -0.70 -6.02
N SER A 358 5.18 -0.31 -4.75
CA SER A 358 6.11 0.57 -4.02
C SER A 358 7.55 0.04 -3.95
N LYS A 359 7.69 -1.29 -4.04
CA LYS A 359 8.96 -2.00 -4.07
C LYS A 359 9.89 -1.60 -5.21
N VAL A 360 9.36 -1.09 -6.32
CA VAL A 360 10.19 -0.62 -7.44
C VAL A 360 11.17 0.45 -6.95
N PHE A 361 10.73 1.35 -6.08
CA PHE A 361 11.56 2.42 -5.52
C PHE A 361 12.13 2.07 -4.13
N LEU A 362 11.35 1.40 -3.28
CA LEU A 362 11.72 1.17 -1.87
C LEU A 362 12.70 0.00 -1.66
N ASN A 363 12.71 -1.01 -2.55
CA ASN A 363 13.62 -2.15 -2.42
C ASN A 363 14.99 -1.87 -3.06
N ARG A 364 15.90 -2.84 -2.92
CA ARG A 364 17.23 -2.84 -3.55
C ARG A 364 17.15 -3.09 -5.05
N THR A 365 16.80 -2.05 -5.79
CA THR A 365 16.73 -2.00 -7.26
C THR A 365 17.65 -0.90 -7.80
N ASP A 366 18.71 -0.56 -7.06
CA ASP A 366 19.59 0.60 -7.28
C ASP A 366 20.16 0.65 -8.71
N GLU A 367 20.60 -0.50 -9.26
CA GLU A 367 21.12 -0.59 -10.63
C GLU A 367 20.05 -0.27 -11.70
N PHE A 368 18.81 -0.72 -11.48
CA PHE A 368 17.69 -0.40 -12.35
C PHE A 368 17.32 1.08 -12.23
N GLN A 369 17.14 1.58 -11.00
CA GLN A 369 16.77 2.97 -10.75
C GLN A 369 17.82 3.94 -11.32
N SER A 370 19.12 3.67 -11.13
CA SER A 370 20.20 4.49 -11.68
C SER A 370 20.16 4.59 -13.20
N ARG A 371 19.96 3.47 -13.90
CA ARG A 371 19.84 3.47 -15.37
C ARG A 371 18.58 4.18 -15.83
N TRP A 372 17.45 3.89 -15.20
CA TRP A 372 16.15 4.41 -15.61
C TRP A 372 16.02 5.93 -15.36
N LEU A 373 16.42 6.41 -14.18
CA LEU A 373 16.38 7.84 -13.81
C LEU A 373 17.35 8.72 -14.63
N ARG A 374 18.33 8.14 -15.31
CA ARG A 374 19.20 8.86 -16.27
C ARG A 374 18.60 8.93 -17.67
N ARG A 375 17.68 8.02 -17.98
CA ARG A 375 17.04 7.92 -19.29
C ARG A 375 15.78 8.76 -19.39
N VAL A 376 15.01 8.85 -18.31
CA VAL A 376 13.70 9.50 -18.28
C VAL A 376 13.66 10.64 -17.28
N THR A 377 12.89 11.68 -17.57
CA THR A 377 12.59 12.74 -16.61
C THR A 377 11.42 12.31 -15.74
N LEU A 378 11.71 11.85 -14.52
CA LEU A 378 10.70 11.50 -13.52
C LEU A 378 10.20 12.79 -12.83
N ASP A 379 8.97 13.20 -13.12
CA ASP A 379 8.43 14.46 -12.60
C ASP A 379 7.87 14.31 -11.19
N LYS A 380 7.07 13.25 -10.99
CA LYS A 380 6.24 13.10 -9.78
C LYS A 380 6.10 11.64 -9.38
N VAL A 381 6.21 11.36 -8.09
CA VAL A 381 5.91 10.06 -7.48
C VAL A 381 4.93 10.26 -6.33
N VAL A 382 3.75 9.66 -6.44
CA VAL A 382 2.75 9.63 -5.36
C VAL A 382 2.82 8.28 -4.66
N GLN A 383 3.32 8.24 -3.42
CA GLN A 383 3.49 7.04 -2.62
C GLN A 383 2.26 6.78 -1.75
N LEU A 384 1.50 5.74 -2.07
CA LEU A 384 0.22 5.41 -1.42
C LEU A 384 0.34 4.27 -0.41
N ALA A 385 1.56 3.97 0.07
CA ALA A 385 1.81 2.86 0.99
C ALA A 385 0.99 2.97 2.29
N ASP A 386 0.77 4.18 2.81
CA ASP A 386 -0.02 4.41 4.03
C ASP A 386 -1.51 4.06 3.83
N TYR A 387 -2.01 4.26 2.61
CA TYR A 387 -3.38 4.00 2.21
C TYR A 387 -3.61 2.56 1.72
N ARG A 388 -2.61 1.67 1.78
CA ARG A 388 -2.65 0.38 1.08
C ARG A 388 -3.88 -0.47 1.39
N PHE A 389 -4.26 -0.62 2.67
CA PHE A 389 -5.36 -1.51 3.06
C PHE A 389 -6.74 -0.87 2.84
N ILE A 390 -6.74 0.45 2.69
CA ILE A 390 -7.93 1.26 2.49
C ILE A 390 -8.27 1.31 0.99
N LEU A 391 -7.26 1.60 0.15
CA LEU A 391 -7.42 1.67 -1.29
C LEU A 391 -7.38 0.29 -1.95
N PHE A 392 -6.68 -0.69 -1.35
CA PHE A 392 -6.62 -2.06 -1.81
C PHE A 392 -6.91 -3.05 -0.69
N LYS A 393 -8.20 -3.39 -0.51
CA LYS A 393 -8.59 -4.39 0.51
C LYS A 393 -7.96 -5.77 0.29
N GLU A 394 -7.65 -6.12 -0.97
CA GLU A 394 -7.16 -7.45 -1.34
C GLU A 394 -5.70 -7.51 -1.82
N ALA A 395 -5.05 -6.35 -2.04
CA ALA A 395 -3.67 -6.36 -2.53
C ALA A 395 -2.66 -6.66 -1.41
N LEU A 396 -1.72 -7.56 -1.69
CA LEU A 396 -0.67 -7.95 -0.75
C LEU A 396 0.48 -6.93 -0.64
N CYS A 397 0.58 -5.96 -1.56
CA CYS A 397 1.72 -5.05 -1.69
C CYS A 397 1.24 -3.58 -1.85
N PRO A 398 1.89 -2.59 -1.20
CA PRO A 398 1.61 -1.18 -1.42
C PRO A 398 1.96 -0.71 -2.83
N CYS A 399 1.37 0.40 -3.26
CA CYS A 399 1.59 0.99 -4.58
C CYS A 399 2.08 2.45 -4.53
N ASN A 400 2.61 2.90 -5.67
CA ASN A 400 2.85 4.29 -5.99
C ASN A 400 2.38 4.58 -7.42
N ILE A 401 2.22 5.87 -7.73
CA ILE A 401 1.98 6.35 -9.08
C ILE A 401 3.22 7.13 -9.52
N ALA A 402 3.81 6.77 -10.65
CA ALA A 402 4.99 7.44 -11.19
C ALA A 402 4.66 8.13 -12.52
N ARG A 403 4.87 9.45 -12.56
CA ARG A 403 4.68 10.30 -13.75
C ARG A 403 6.03 10.74 -14.30
N PHE A 404 6.27 10.45 -15.57
CA PHE A 404 7.55 10.73 -16.23
C PHE A 404 7.38 11.05 -17.72
N THR A 405 8.41 11.63 -18.33
CA THR A 405 8.49 11.93 -19.77
C THR A 405 9.71 11.24 -20.39
N SER A 406 9.73 11.12 -21.73
CA SER A 406 10.79 10.44 -22.47
C SER A 406 12.17 11.13 -22.41
N PRO A 407 12.27 12.47 -22.52
CA PRO A 407 13.56 13.15 -22.54
C PRO A 407 14.38 12.89 -21.26
N PRO A 408 15.71 12.80 -21.36
CA PRO A 408 16.58 12.68 -20.20
C PRO A 408 16.56 13.99 -19.38
N PRO A 409 16.63 13.90 -18.04
CA PRO A 409 16.61 15.08 -17.17
C PRO A 409 17.99 15.75 -17.10
N ASP A 410 18.01 17.04 -16.75
CA ASP A 410 19.24 17.66 -16.26
C ASP A 410 19.58 17.10 -14.88
N THR A 411 20.65 16.28 -14.82
CA THR A 411 21.05 15.61 -13.58
C THR A 411 21.47 16.56 -12.46
N ALA A 412 21.85 17.80 -12.76
CA ALA A 412 22.32 18.78 -11.77
C ALA A 412 21.16 19.54 -11.10
N THR A 413 20.10 19.84 -11.85
CA THR A 413 19.02 20.72 -11.39
C THR A 413 17.68 20.02 -11.21
N HIS A 414 17.49 18.84 -11.80
CA HIS A 414 16.19 18.16 -11.77
C HIS A 414 15.81 17.71 -10.35
N GLU A 415 14.58 18.02 -9.96
CA GLU A 415 13.98 17.59 -8.71
C GLU A 415 12.70 16.79 -9.00
N ILE A 416 12.52 15.71 -8.24
CA ILE A 416 11.32 14.86 -8.32
C ILE A 416 10.35 15.28 -7.24
N GLU A 417 9.12 15.60 -7.62
CA GLU A 417 8.05 15.86 -6.67
C GLU A 417 7.58 14.54 -6.04
N TYR A 418 7.87 14.37 -4.76
CA TYR A 418 7.54 13.19 -3.97
C TYR A 418 6.37 13.50 -3.03
N VAL A 419 5.22 12.90 -3.28
CA VAL A 419 3.97 13.12 -2.54
C VAL A 419 3.62 11.85 -1.77
N ALA A 420 3.48 11.94 -0.45
CA ALA A 420 3.35 10.78 0.43
C ALA A 420 2.19 10.94 1.43
N PRO A 421 0.93 11.04 0.95
CA PRO A 421 -0.21 11.35 1.80
C PRO A 421 -0.38 10.35 2.94
N LYS A 422 -0.78 10.85 4.11
CA LYS A 422 -1.09 10.04 5.29
C LYS A 422 -2.59 9.89 5.48
N VAL A 423 -3.00 8.75 6.01
CA VAL A 423 -4.41 8.47 6.24
C VAL A 423 -5.01 9.50 7.20
N SER A 424 -6.13 10.08 6.79
CA SER A 424 -6.90 11.05 7.57
C SER A 424 -8.32 10.54 7.87
N ARG A 425 -9.02 11.21 8.78
CA ARG A 425 -10.44 10.95 9.11
C ARG A 425 -11.43 11.32 8.02
N MET A 426 -11.00 12.01 6.96
CA MET A 426 -11.89 12.43 5.87
C MET A 426 -12.48 11.21 5.16
N ASP A 427 -13.76 11.29 4.78
CA ASP A 427 -14.43 10.20 4.09
C ASP A 427 -13.89 10.12 2.65
N LEU A 428 -13.36 8.96 2.26
CA LEU A 428 -12.94 8.73 0.88
C LEU A 428 -14.10 8.82 -0.12
N ARG A 429 -15.37 8.80 0.35
CA ARG A 429 -16.55 9.10 -0.47
C ARG A 429 -16.52 10.52 -1.04
N ASP A 430 -15.84 11.45 -0.39
CA ASP A 430 -15.64 12.81 -0.91
C ASP A 430 -14.71 12.84 -2.13
N GLY A 431 -14.05 11.71 -2.43
CA GLY A 431 -13.25 11.52 -3.64
C GLY A 431 -11.93 12.28 -3.64
N VAL A 432 -11.43 12.72 -2.49
CA VAL A 432 -10.20 13.51 -2.39
C VAL A 432 -9.32 13.05 -1.22
N ILE A 433 -8.03 12.88 -1.48
CA ILE A 433 -7.02 12.62 -0.44
C ILE A 433 -6.32 13.95 -0.09
N PRO A 434 -6.37 14.39 1.18
CA PRO A 434 -5.60 15.54 1.61
C PRO A 434 -4.10 15.21 1.65
N VAL A 435 -3.29 16.17 1.21
CA VAL A 435 -1.83 16.12 1.26
C VAL A 435 -1.38 17.29 2.13
N ALA A 436 -0.81 16.98 3.30
CA ALA A 436 -0.26 18.02 4.15
C ALA A 436 1.03 18.62 3.53
N PRO A 437 1.39 19.88 3.86
CA PRO A 437 2.59 20.51 3.33
C PRO A 437 3.88 19.71 3.56
N HIS A 438 3.96 18.98 4.68
CA HIS A 438 5.13 18.15 5.01
C HIS A 438 5.14 16.80 4.29
N ASP A 439 4.05 16.38 3.65
CA ASP A 439 3.96 15.16 2.85
C ASP A 439 4.23 15.38 1.37
N ARG A 440 4.40 16.64 0.94
CA ARG A 440 4.81 17.05 -0.41
C ARG A 440 6.26 17.54 -0.38
N LYS A 441 7.17 16.82 -1.04
CA LYS A 441 8.63 17.05 -1.00
C LYS A 441 9.21 17.11 -2.40
N TRP A 442 10.39 17.70 -2.52
CA TRP A 442 11.19 17.70 -3.75
C TRP A 442 12.51 17.00 -3.46
N ILE A 443 12.79 15.93 -4.21
CA ILE A 443 13.99 15.11 -4.04
C ILE A 443 14.92 15.41 -5.22
N PRO A 444 16.12 15.97 -4.98
CA PRO A 444 17.08 16.19 -6.05
C PRO A 444 17.49 14.88 -6.71
N LEU A 445 17.49 14.84 -8.04
CA LEU A 445 17.88 13.65 -8.81
C LEU A 445 19.33 13.25 -8.50
N GLN A 446 20.22 14.23 -8.33
CA GLN A 446 21.62 13.99 -7.97
C GLN A 446 21.76 13.17 -6.68
N LEU A 447 20.89 13.39 -5.68
CA LEU A 447 20.89 12.65 -4.42
C LEU A 447 20.58 11.17 -4.66
N LEU A 448 19.58 10.86 -5.49
CA LEU A 448 19.20 9.49 -5.83
C LEU A 448 20.29 8.78 -6.63
N LEU A 449 20.88 9.46 -7.62
CA LEU A 449 21.96 8.91 -8.43
C LEU A 449 23.22 8.64 -7.62
N HIS A 450 23.54 9.51 -6.66
CA HIS A 450 24.64 9.30 -5.71
C HIS A 450 24.36 8.11 -4.78
N ALA A 451 23.13 8.00 -4.27
CA ALA A 451 22.73 6.88 -3.43
C ALA A 451 22.72 5.53 -4.18
N ALA A 452 22.47 5.56 -5.49
CA ALA A 452 22.42 4.37 -6.35
C ALA A 452 23.78 3.80 -6.74
N GLN A 453 24.89 4.45 -6.37
CA GLN A 453 26.23 3.98 -6.71
C GLN A 453 26.48 2.53 -6.21
N PRO A 454 27.21 1.69 -6.97
CA PRO A 454 27.37 0.26 -6.64
C PRO A 454 27.95 -0.04 -5.25
N ASN A 455 28.77 0.88 -4.71
CA ASN A 455 29.36 0.79 -3.38
C ASN A 455 28.41 1.19 -2.23
N ARG A 456 27.36 1.97 -2.51
CA ARG A 456 26.41 2.48 -1.51
C ARG A 456 25.13 1.64 -1.45
N LYS A 457 24.42 1.51 -2.57
CA LYS A 457 23.12 0.82 -2.69
C LYS A 457 22.11 1.29 -1.63
N LEU A 458 21.87 2.60 -1.63
CA LEU A 458 21.04 3.33 -0.66
C LEU A 458 19.84 4.04 -1.30
N THR A 459 19.48 3.78 -2.57
CA THR A 459 18.38 4.52 -3.22
C THR A 459 17.05 4.32 -2.49
N GLY A 460 16.75 3.07 -2.10
CA GLY A 460 15.55 2.77 -1.30
C GLY A 460 15.51 3.48 0.06
N LEU A 461 16.69 3.76 0.66
CA LEU A 461 16.79 4.53 1.89
C LEU A 461 16.39 5.99 1.66
N VAL A 462 16.83 6.60 0.56
CA VAL A 462 16.46 8.00 0.23
C VAL A 462 14.94 8.12 0.08
N TRP A 463 14.29 7.23 -0.67
CA TRP A 463 12.84 7.23 -0.79
C TRP A 463 12.14 7.03 0.56
N LYS A 464 12.62 6.09 1.36
CA LYS A 464 12.02 5.76 2.66
C LYS A 464 12.20 6.88 3.69
N SER A 465 13.36 7.51 3.74
CA SER A 465 13.62 8.62 4.67
C SER A 465 12.73 9.83 4.34
N HIS A 466 12.44 10.06 3.06
CA HIS A 466 11.49 11.09 2.61
C HIS A 466 10.03 10.68 2.74
N PHE A 467 9.70 9.42 3.06
CA PHE A 467 8.30 8.98 3.19
C PHE A 467 7.62 9.56 4.43
N TRP A 468 8.24 9.44 5.60
CA TRP A 468 7.75 10.06 6.86
C TRP A 468 8.66 11.18 7.36
N GLY A 469 9.95 11.19 6.98
CA GLY A 469 10.93 12.12 7.56
C GLY A 469 10.80 13.54 7.01
N THR A 470 10.84 14.51 7.91
CA THR A 470 10.92 15.94 7.60
C THR A 470 12.36 16.36 7.30
N ARG A 471 12.59 17.62 6.90
CA ARG A 471 13.97 18.12 6.68
C ARG A 471 14.86 17.96 7.90
N ARG A 472 14.29 18.02 9.11
CA ARG A 472 15.02 17.83 10.36
C ARG A 472 15.37 16.37 10.60
N ASP A 473 14.45 15.46 10.30
CA ASP A 473 14.73 14.02 10.34
C ASP A 473 15.86 13.66 9.38
N LEU A 474 15.86 14.22 8.16
CA LEU A 474 16.95 14.00 7.19
C LEU A 474 18.30 14.44 7.74
N LYS A 475 18.38 15.61 8.39
CA LYS A 475 19.62 16.07 9.05
C LYS A 475 20.03 15.15 10.21
N CYS A 476 19.08 14.70 11.01
CA CYS A 476 19.31 13.73 12.08
C CYS A 476 19.86 12.41 11.50
N PHE A 477 19.32 11.94 10.37
CA PHE A 477 19.84 10.76 9.69
C PHE A 477 21.23 10.96 9.11
N ASP A 478 21.54 12.12 8.53
CA ASP A 478 22.88 12.42 8.05
C ASP A 478 23.91 12.35 9.20
N PHE A 479 23.55 12.88 10.37
CA PHE A 479 24.34 12.73 11.59
C PHE A 479 24.48 11.26 12.00
N LEU A 480 23.39 10.53 12.16
CA LEU A 480 23.43 9.11 12.58
C LEU A 480 24.18 8.23 11.57
N LEU A 481 24.06 8.49 10.27
CA LEU A 481 24.76 7.75 9.21
C LEU A 481 26.26 8.08 9.13
N SER A 482 26.70 9.18 9.74
CA SER A 482 28.11 9.53 9.89
C SER A 482 28.81 8.68 10.96
N LEU A 483 28.04 8.10 11.89
CA LEU A 483 28.56 7.23 12.94
C LEU A 483 28.95 5.84 12.39
N PRO A 484 29.86 5.12 13.08
CA PRO A 484 30.16 3.73 12.75
C PRO A 484 28.91 2.85 12.77
N ARG A 485 28.94 1.75 12.02
CA ARG A 485 27.78 0.88 11.80
C ARG A 485 27.91 -0.41 12.56
N LEU A 486 26.77 -1.01 12.91
CA LEU A 486 26.76 -2.36 13.48
C LEU A 486 27.43 -3.41 12.56
N SER A 487 27.40 -3.22 11.24
CA SER A 487 28.14 -4.05 10.26
C SER A 487 29.65 -4.05 10.45
N ASP A 488 30.19 -3.05 11.13
CA ASP A 488 31.64 -2.92 11.33
C ASP A 488 32.11 -3.92 12.38
N TYR A 489 31.24 -4.28 13.32
CA TYR A 489 31.48 -5.27 14.39
C TYR A 489 30.87 -6.64 14.09
N ALA A 490 29.66 -6.70 13.51
CA ALA A 490 28.90 -7.93 13.31
C ALA A 490 28.92 -8.42 11.86
N GLY A 491 29.51 -9.60 11.64
CA GLY A 491 29.65 -10.23 10.31
C GLY A 491 29.13 -11.65 10.23
N THR A 492 29.44 -12.34 9.14
CA THR A 492 29.15 -13.78 9.04
C THR A 492 30.05 -14.58 9.99
N VAL A 493 29.64 -15.81 10.34
CA VAL A 493 30.45 -16.72 11.17
C VAL A 493 31.86 -16.94 10.58
N ALA A 494 31.99 -16.98 9.25
CA ALA A 494 33.29 -17.11 8.60
C ALA A 494 34.19 -15.89 8.86
N GLN A 495 33.64 -14.68 8.79
CA GLN A 495 34.40 -13.44 9.04
C GLN A 495 34.84 -13.33 10.50
N MET A 496 33.96 -13.72 11.44
CA MET A 496 34.32 -13.76 12.87
C MET A 496 35.45 -14.76 13.14
N ARG A 497 35.39 -15.97 12.56
CA ARG A 497 36.47 -16.96 12.68
C ARG A 497 37.81 -16.50 12.09
N ARG A 498 37.79 -15.64 11.08
CA ARG A 498 38.99 -15.03 10.50
C ARG A 498 39.48 -13.81 11.29
N GLY A 499 38.81 -13.42 12.37
CA GLY A 499 39.14 -12.23 13.15
C GLY A 499 38.77 -10.90 12.48
N GLU A 500 38.07 -10.91 11.33
CA GLU A 500 37.66 -9.68 10.63
C GLU A 500 36.53 -8.94 11.35
N LYS A 501 35.76 -9.65 12.18
CA LYS A 501 34.55 -9.16 12.84
C LYS A 501 34.51 -9.68 14.27
N ARG A 502 34.16 -8.82 15.23
CA ARG A 502 34.07 -9.17 16.66
C ARG A 502 32.91 -10.11 16.95
N TRP A 503 31.79 -9.91 16.26
CA TRP A 503 30.56 -10.66 16.48
C TRP A 503 30.10 -11.37 15.22
N CYS A 504 29.33 -12.44 15.39
CA CYS A 504 28.69 -13.15 14.29
C CYS A 504 27.18 -12.95 14.31
N LYS A 505 26.60 -12.65 13.15
CA LYS A 505 25.16 -12.45 12.96
C LYS A 505 24.51 -13.68 12.34
N GLY A 506 23.25 -13.93 12.71
CA GLY A 506 22.53 -15.14 12.35
C GLY A 506 21.05 -14.94 12.06
N THR A 507 20.49 -15.91 11.34
CA THR A 507 19.04 -16.15 11.20
C THR A 507 18.79 -17.55 11.74
N GLY A 508 17.73 -17.74 12.52
CA GLY A 508 17.39 -19.05 13.08
C GLY A 508 17.13 -20.12 12.02
N PHE A 509 16.89 -21.34 12.51
CA PHE A 509 16.69 -22.49 11.63
C PHE A 509 15.27 -22.51 11.07
N GLN A 510 15.06 -23.26 9.98
CA GLN A 510 13.74 -23.45 9.39
C GLN A 510 13.29 -24.88 9.67
N PRO A 511 12.23 -25.08 10.48
CA PRO A 511 11.72 -26.42 10.76
C PRO A 511 11.08 -27.03 9.51
N LEU A 512 10.80 -28.33 9.56
CA LEU A 512 10.13 -29.05 8.49
C LEU A 512 8.86 -29.72 9.02
N ARG A 513 7.75 -29.60 8.29
CA ARG A 513 6.51 -30.34 8.59
C ARG A 513 6.46 -31.62 7.75
N PRO A 514 5.76 -32.68 8.20
CA PRO A 514 5.66 -33.95 7.47
C PRO A 514 5.08 -33.82 6.05
N ASP A 515 4.19 -32.85 5.83
CA ASP A 515 3.50 -32.55 4.57
C ASP A 515 4.30 -31.65 3.62
N SER A 516 5.46 -31.14 4.06
CA SER A 516 6.25 -30.17 3.31
C SER A 516 7.12 -30.83 2.24
N LYS A 517 6.95 -30.40 0.98
CA LYS A 517 7.82 -30.81 -0.13
C LYS A 517 9.16 -30.06 -0.04
N THR A 518 10.21 -30.74 0.42
CA THR A 518 11.60 -30.23 0.34
C THR A 518 12.51 -31.28 -0.27
N ASP A 519 13.33 -30.86 -1.25
CA ASP A 519 14.20 -31.78 -1.99
C ASP A 519 15.46 -32.16 -1.19
N LYS A 520 15.79 -31.43 -0.11
CA LYS A 520 17.03 -31.61 0.68
C LYS A 520 16.83 -31.31 2.18
N PRO A 521 16.14 -32.17 2.95
CA PRO A 521 16.06 -32.03 4.40
C PRO A 521 17.43 -32.18 5.06
N GLN A 522 17.67 -31.43 6.14
CA GLN A 522 18.93 -31.46 6.91
C GLN A 522 18.70 -32.10 8.28
N PRO A 523 19.62 -32.94 8.78
CA PRO A 523 19.47 -33.58 10.09
C PRO A 523 19.57 -32.57 11.23
N ILE A 524 18.77 -32.77 12.27
CA ILE A 524 18.84 -32.02 13.53
C ILE A 524 19.86 -32.72 14.44
N GLU A 525 21.00 -32.06 14.69
CA GLU A 525 22.09 -32.59 15.53
C GLU A 525 22.02 -32.08 16.99
N TRP A 526 20.98 -31.35 17.35
CA TRP A 526 20.84 -30.73 18.68
C TRP A 526 20.09 -31.65 19.65
N PRO A 527 20.47 -31.69 20.93
CA PRO A 527 19.70 -32.36 21.97
C PRO A 527 18.26 -31.84 22.05
N MET A 528 17.30 -32.74 22.27
CA MET A 528 15.89 -32.35 22.44
C MET A 528 15.65 -31.56 23.74
N SER A 529 16.56 -31.70 24.70
CA SER A 529 16.59 -30.94 25.95
C SER A 529 17.21 -29.53 25.82
N ASP A 530 17.73 -29.17 24.64
CA ASP A 530 18.24 -27.81 24.41
C ASP A 530 17.13 -26.78 24.67
N ARG A 531 17.51 -25.63 25.21
CA ARG A 531 16.58 -24.51 25.44
C ARG A 531 16.16 -23.89 24.12
N PHE A 532 14.90 -23.54 24.00
CA PHE A 532 14.28 -22.96 22.82
C PHE A 532 13.45 -21.73 23.19
N VAL A 533 13.51 -20.70 22.33
CA VAL A 533 12.81 -19.44 22.53
C VAL A 533 12.03 -19.01 21.30
N THR A 534 10.84 -18.44 21.55
CA THR A 534 9.94 -17.90 20.54
C THR A 534 9.90 -16.37 20.60
N PRO A 535 9.46 -15.70 19.52
CA PRO A 535 9.19 -14.26 19.55
C PRO A 535 8.23 -13.83 20.66
N GLU A 536 7.23 -14.64 21.00
CA GLU A 536 6.27 -14.33 22.07
C GLU A 536 6.93 -14.34 23.45
N LEU A 537 7.91 -15.22 23.67
CA LEU A 537 8.59 -15.31 24.96
C LEU A 537 9.51 -14.11 25.20
N ILE A 538 10.19 -13.59 24.17
CA ILE A 538 11.04 -12.38 24.31
C ILE A 538 10.25 -11.07 24.31
N LYS A 539 8.95 -11.12 23.98
CA LYS A 539 8.12 -9.91 23.85
C LYS A 539 8.14 -9.11 25.14
N GLU A 540 8.55 -7.85 25.01
CA GLU A 540 8.72 -6.85 26.07
C GLU A 540 9.73 -7.20 27.17
N LEU A 541 10.42 -8.34 27.10
CA LEU A 541 11.43 -8.76 28.09
C LEU A 541 12.85 -8.44 27.62
N ILE A 542 13.70 -7.89 28.50
CA ILE A 542 15.11 -7.58 28.19
C ILE A 542 15.97 -8.86 28.20
N SER A 543 15.57 -9.88 28.94
CA SER A 543 16.19 -11.21 29.01
C SER A 543 15.10 -12.24 29.30
N VAL A 544 15.38 -13.52 29.09
CA VAL A 544 14.47 -14.61 29.44
C VAL A 544 15.22 -15.60 30.35
N PRO A 545 14.70 -15.95 31.54
CA PRO A 545 15.33 -16.93 32.40
C PRO A 545 15.43 -18.31 31.75
N GLN A 546 16.48 -19.05 32.07
CA GLN A 546 16.72 -20.37 31.50
C GLN A 546 15.62 -21.38 31.86
N GLU A 547 15.05 -21.27 33.06
CA GLU A 547 14.02 -22.17 33.61
C GLU A 547 12.66 -22.03 32.91
N LEU A 548 12.40 -20.85 32.33
CA LEU A 548 11.14 -20.56 31.62
C LEU A 548 11.27 -20.72 30.10
N SER A 549 12.48 -20.97 29.61
CA SER A 549 12.69 -21.33 28.21
C SER A 549 12.11 -22.71 27.92
N LEU A 550 11.51 -22.84 26.75
CA LEU A 550 10.91 -24.09 26.29
C LEU A 550 12.00 -25.13 26.03
N GLU A 551 11.65 -26.41 26.12
CA GLU A 551 12.50 -27.47 25.61
C GLU A 551 12.28 -27.63 24.11
N PHE A 552 13.38 -27.79 23.38
CA PHE A 552 13.37 -27.83 21.93
C PHE A 552 12.48 -28.95 21.36
N GLY A 553 12.59 -30.16 21.90
CA GLY A 553 11.78 -31.30 21.48
C GLY A 553 10.29 -31.08 21.73
N SER A 554 9.93 -30.63 22.95
CA SER A 554 8.56 -30.35 23.34
C SER A 554 7.90 -29.29 22.44
N TYR A 555 8.66 -28.25 22.07
CA TYR A 555 8.19 -27.24 21.14
C TYR A 555 7.95 -27.81 19.73
N LEU A 556 8.89 -28.57 19.16
CA LEU A 556 8.72 -29.16 17.83
C LEU A 556 7.49 -30.09 17.77
N GLN A 557 7.25 -30.88 18.81
CA GLN A 557 6.07 -31.74 18.91
C GLN A 557 4.78 -30.92 18.94
N SER A 558 4.72 -29.87 19.78
CA SER A 558 3.53 -29.04 19.94
C SER A 558 3.10 -28.33 18.64
N GLU A 559 4.05 -28.01 17.77
CA GLU A 559 3.81 -27.32 16.51
C GLU A 559 3.67 -28.27 15.31
N GLY A 560 3.82 -29.58 15.52
CA GLY A 560 3.72 -30.61 14.48
C GLY A 560 4.90 -30.61 13.50
N TYR A 561 6.11 -30.31 13.97
CA TYR A 561 7.33 -30.40 13.17
C TYR A 561 8.02 -31.76 13.33
N LEU A 562 8.85 -32.12 12.35
CA LEU A 562 9.74 -33.28 12.45
C LEU A 562 10.84 -33.05 13.48
N LEU A 563 11.18 -34.11 14.22
CA LEU A 563 12.17 -34.08 15.31
C LEU A 563 13.59 -34.39 14.84
N ASP A 564 13.72 -35.17 13.77
CA ASP A 564 15.00 -35.62 13.22
C ASP A 564 15.51 -34.73 12.08
N LYS A 565 14.61 -33.99 11.42
CA LYS A 565 14.90 -33.24 10.18
C LYS A 565 14.32 -31.83 10.19
N ALA A 566 15.09 -30.92 9.62
CA ALA A 566 14.71 -29.53 9.39
C ALA A 566 14.85 -29.17 7.90
N HIS A 567 14.13 -28.14 7.47
CA HIS A 567 14.29 -27.60 6.12
C HIS A 567 15.66 -26.94 5.95
N ARG A 568 16.13 -26.22 6.97
CA ARG A 568 17.45 -25.57 6.95
C ARG A 568 18.02 -25.34 8.34
N ILE A 569 19.14 -26.00 8.63
CA ILE A 569 19.98 -25.79 9.81
C ILE A 569 21.02 -24.69 9.52
N ARG A 570 21.48 -24.05 10.59
CA ARG A 570 22.40 -22.91 10.57
C ARG A 570 23.62 -23.20 11.42
N LYS A 571 24.69 -22.40 11.25
CA LYS A 571 25.97 -22.61 11.94
C LYS A 571 25.79 -22.46 13.47
N LYS A 572 26.37 -23.37 14.25
CA LYS A 572 26.22 -23.45 15.71
C LYS A 572 26.51 -22.13 16.45
N GLN A 573 27.49 -21.36 15.99
CA GLN A 573 27.97 -20.11 16.62
C GLN A 573 26.87 -19.06 16.81
N ILE A 574 25.84 -19.05 15.97
CA ILE A 574 24.77 -18.03 16.07
C ILE A 574 23.80 -18.30 17.23
N TYR A 575 23.93 -19.46 17.88
CA TYR A 575 23.11 -19.94 18.99
C TYR A 575 23.91 -20.07 20.29
N GLU A 576 25.20 -19.75 20.26
CA GLU A 576 26.11 -19.83 21.42
C GLU A 576 26.09 -18.49 22.17
N HIS A 577 26.19 -18.55 23.49
CA HIS A 577 26.19 -17.36 24.34
C HIS A 577 27.58 -16.70 24.40
N PRO A 578 27.65 -15.42 24.79
CA PRO A 578 26.54 -14.47 24.93
C PRO A 578 25.93 -14.08 23.57
N LEU A 579 24.61 -13.91 23.54
CA LEU A 579 23.91 -13.48 22.32
C LEU A 579 22.76 -12.51 22.59
N VAL A 580 22.46 -11.70 21.57
CA VAL A 580 21.27 -10.85 21.50
C VAL A 580 20.35 -11.42 20.42
N LEU A 581 19.10 -11.65 20.78
CA LEU A 581 18.04 -12.03 19.86
C LEU A 581 17.11 -10.85 19.60
N TRP A 582 16.56 -10.78 18.39
CA TRP A 582 15.46 -9.85 18.09
C TRP A 582 14.47 -10.44 17.09
N ASN A 583 13.25 -9.92 17.12
CA ASN A 583 12.16 -10.36 16.26
C ASN A 583 12.21 -9.71 14.86
N LYS A 584 11.52 -10.32 13.88
CA LYS A 584 11.43 -9.77 12.50
C LYS A 584 10.93 -8.33 12.46
N GLY A 585 9.96 -8.00 13.32
CA GLY A 585 9.37 -6.67 13.41
C GLY A 585 10.31 -5.59 13.94
N PHE A 586 11.43 -5.96 14.56
CA PHE A 586 12.33 -5.03 15.24
C PHE A 586 11.58 -4.20 16.31
N THR A 587 10.74 -4.87 17.08
CA THR A 587 10.04 -4.30 18.25
C THR A 587 10.68 -4.75 19.54
N ASP A 588 11.21 -5.97 19.55
CA ASP A 588 11.72 -6.63 20.74
C ASP A 588 13.10 -7.20 20.48
N ALA A 589 14.01 -6.94 21.41
CA ALA A 589 15.30 -7.62 21.50
C ALA A 589 15.55 -8.08 22.94
N ALA A 590 16.26 -9.18 23.11
CA ALA A 590 16.58 -9.76 24.41
C ALA A 590 18.00 -10.34 24.44
N PHE A 591 18.67 -10.17 25.58
CA PHE A 591 20.00 -10.70 25.85
C PHE A 591 19.91 -12.09 26.50
N PHE A 592 20.84 -12.97 26.15
CA PHE A 592 20.97 -14.33 26.68
C PHE A 592 22.44 -14.62 27.03
N ASP A 593 22.67 -15.08 28.25
CA ASP A 593 23.97 -15.57 28.74
C ASP A 593 24.08 -17.10 28.74
N TYR A 594 23.05 -17.81 28.25
CA TYR A 594 23.06 -19.24 27.99
C TYR A 594 22.74 -19.53 26.53
N SER A 595 23.17 -20.70 26.03
CA SER A 595 22.91 -21.10 24.65
C SER A 595 21.43 -21.43 24.43
N VAL A 596 20.85 -20.91 23.35
CA VAL A 596 19.42 -21.07 23.05
C VAL A 596 19.18 -21.31 21.56
N ARG A 597 18.22 -22.18 21.23
CA ARG A 597 17.76 -22.46 19.87
C ARG A 597 16.56 -21.58 19.52
N PHE A 598 16.46 -21.20 18.25
CA PHE A 598 15.37 -20.35 17.76
C PHE A 598 15.15 -20.51 16.26
N GLN A 599 13.91 -20.24 15.84
CA GLN A 599 13.49 -20.30 14.45
C GLN A 599 13.86 -19.06 13.63
N ASP A 600 13.66 -19.14 12.32
CA ASP A 600 13.86 -18.04 11.38
C ASP A 600 12.88 -16.85 11.58
N SER A 601 12.01 -16.88 12.59
CA SER A 601 11.27 -15.74 13.13
C SER A 601 12.13 -14.80 13.97
N LEU A 602 13.25 -15.29 14.50
CA LEU A 602 14.25 -14.54 15.27
C LEU A 602 15.58 -14.43 14.52
N ARG A 603 16.34 -13.40 14.86
CA ARG A 603 17.69 -13.11 14.36
C ARG A 603 18.62 -12.98 15.56
N SER A 604 19.92 -13.18 15.34
CA SER A 604 20.91 -13.12 16.43
C SER A 604 22.17 -12.37 16.07
N ILE A 605 22.82 -11.85 17.11
CA ILE A 605 24.22 -11.42 17.14
C ILE A 605 24.84 -12.11 18.36
N ALA A 606 25.87 -12.92 18.13
CA ALA A 606 26.58 -13.65 19.16
C ALA A 606 28.07 -13.28 19.15
N GLY A 607 28.68 -13.26 20.33
CA GLY A 607 30.08 -12.87 20.55
C GLY A 607 30.78 -13.79 21.55
N ALA A 608 32.03 -13.46 21.90
CA ALA A 608 32.78 -14.16 22.93
C ALA A 608 32.33 -13.72 24.34
N ALA A 609 32.69 -14.48 25.38
CA ALA A 609 32.35 -14.17 26.77
C ALA A 609 32.88 -12.80 27.26
N SER A 610 33.98 -12.30 26.69
CA SER A 610 34.50 -10.95 26.96
C SER A 610 33.55 -9.82 26.50
N GLU A 611 32.60 -10.12 25.61
CA GLU A 611 31.71 -9.14 24.99
C GLU A 611 30.35 -9.02 25.71
N ILE A 612 30.17 -9.67 26.87
CA ILE A 612 28.89 -9.69 27.60
C ILE A 612 28.34 -8.27 27.81
N GLU A 613 29.16 -7.32 28.27
CA GLU A 613 28.71 -5.96 28.57
C GLU A 613 28.31 -5.20 27.29
N ASN A 614 29.09 -5.36 26.23
CA ASN A 614 28.79 -4.74 24.93
C ASN A 614 27.51 -5.32 24.32
N LEU A 615 27.25 -6.62 24.49
CA LEU A 615 26.03 -7.27 24.02
C LEU A 615 24.80 -6.92 24.88
N MET A 616 24.97 -6.72 26.20
CA MET A 616 23.91 -6.16 27.05
C MET A 616 23.55 -4.73 26.60
N PHE A 617 24.56 -3.88 26.34
CA PHE A 617 24.33 -2.55 25.77
C PHE A 617 23.65 -2.61 24.41
N LEU A 618 24.09 -3.51 23.51
CA LEU A 618 23.46 -3.73 22.22
C LEU A 618 21.98 -4.12 22.38
N ALA A 619 21.64 -5.00 23.31
CA ALA A 619 20.25 -5.37 23.57
C ALA A 619 19.41 -4.16 24.02
N ALA A 620 19.91 -3.33 24.93
CA ALA A 620 19.25 -2.09 25.34
C ALA A 620 19.09 -1.10 24.18
N PHE A 621 20.13 -0.91 23.36
CA PHE A 621 20.08 -0.04 22.19
C PHE A 621 19.08 -0.55 21.14
N MET A 622 19.07 -1.84 20.82
CA MET A 622 18.14 -2.40 19.83
C MET A 622 16.67 -2.31 20.27
N ARG A 623 16.41 -2.23 21.58
CA ARG A 623 15.08 -1.96 22.15
C ARG A 623 14.72 -0.47 22.23
N SER A 624 15.69 0.41 22.02
CA SER A 624 15.52 1.84 22.25
C SER A 624 14.63 2.50 21.20
N LYS A 625 14.01 3.61 21.58
CA LYS A 625 13.25 4.44 20.63
C LYS A 625 14.16 4.96 19.51
N LEU A 626 15.45 5.21 19.79
CA LEU A 626 16.40 5.65 18.77
C LEU A 626 16.65 4.60 17.69
N ALA A 627 16.87 3.34 18.07
CA ALA A 627 17.06 2.27 17.09
C ALA A 627 15.77 2.03 16.28
N ARG A 628 14.61 2.08 16.94
CA ARG A 628 13.29 1.97 16.28
C ARG A 628 13.06 3.11 15.28
N TYR A 629 13.32 4.35 15.69
CA TYR A 629 13.28 5.54 14.83
C TYR A 629 14.14 5.37 13.58
N PHE A 630 15.40 4.95 13.76
CA PHE A 630 16.31 4.75 12.64
C PHE A 630 15.79 3.70 11.65
N VAL A 631 15.32 2.53 12.11
CA VAL A 631 14.82 1.49 11.20
C VAL A 631 13.48 1.88 10.56
N PHE A 632 12.61 2.63 11.25
CA PHE A 632 11.34 3.12 10.71
C PHE A 632 11.53 4.01 9.47
N HIS A 633 12.60 4.83 9.47
CA HIS A 633 12.93 5.70 8.34
C HIS A 633 13.88 5.10 7.31
N THR A 634 14.44 3.90 7.53
CA THR A 634 15.44 3.32 6.62
C THR A 634 15.10 1.92 6.10
N SER A 635 14.19 1.19 6.74
CA SER A 635 13.72 -0.14 6.32
C SER A 635 12.71 -0.07 5.19
N ALA A 636 12.87 -0.90 4.16
CA ALA A 636 11.99 -0.89 2.99
C ALA A 636 10.54 -1.28 3.29
N ASN A 637 10.31 -2.18 4.27
CA ASN A 637 8.98 -2.74 4.55
C ASN A 637 8.29 -2.13 5.78
N LEU A 638 9.06 -1.67 6.77
CA LEU A 638 8.51 -1.17 8.02
C LEU A 638 7.75 0.14 7.76
N GLY A 639 6.49 0.23 8.17
CA GLY A 639 5.60 1.34 7.85
C GLY A 639 5.33 1.58 6.38
N THR A 640 5.40 0.53 5.57
CA THR A 640 4.98 0.55 4.15
C THR A 640 4.24 -0.73 3.75
N GLU A 641 4.71 -1.91 4.17
CA GLU A 641 4.13 -3.21 3.81
C GLU A 641 4.06 -4.22 4.96
N ARG A 642 5.12 -4.44 5.73
CA ARG A 642 5.09 -5.43 6.81
C ARG A 642 5.98 -4.96 7.94
N ASP A 643 5.63 -5.34 9.15
CA ASP A 643 6.50 -5.24 10.31
C ASP A 643 7.64 -6.24 10.19
N GLN A 644 8.58 -5.90 9.31
CA GLN A 644 9.73 -6.70 8.99
C GLN A 644 10.91 -5.81 8.62
N VAL A 645 12.01 -5.99 9.34
CA VAL A 645 13.30 -5.39 9.03
C VAL A 645 14.27 -6.50 8.62
N HIS A 646 14.88 -6.37 7.45
CA HIS A 646 15.89 -7.33 7.01
C HIS A 646 17.17 -7.19 7.83
N ILE A 647 17.88 -8.29 8.07
CA ILE A 647 19.14 -8.26 8.83
C ILE A 647 20.14 -7.28 8.21
N SER A 648 20.17 -7.16 6.88
CA SER A 648 21.06 -6.22 6.19
C SER A 648 20.68 -4.75 6.36
N GLU A 649 19.47 -4.45 6.81
CA GLU A 649 19.03 -3.09 7.18
C GLU A 649 19.37 -2.81 8.64
N VAL A 650 19.14 -3.79 9.55
CA VAL A 650 19.58 -3.71 10.96
C VAL A 650 21.09 -3.48 11.08
N MET A 651 21.89 -4.12 10.22
CA MET A 651 23.34 -3.90 10.22
C MET A 651 23.78 -2.48 9.85
N ARG A 652 22.88 -1.61 9.39
CA ARG A 652 23.16 -0.19 9.12
C ARG A 652 22.94 0.70 10.34
N LEU A 653 22.42 0.15 11.44
CA LEU A 653 22.21 0.91 12.67
C LEU A 653 23.50 1.60 13.10
N PRO A 654 23.41 2.87 13.54
CA PRO A 654 24.54 3.57 14.13
C PRO A 654 24.91 2.86 15.42
N PHE A 655 26.14 2.38 15.50
CA PHE A 655 26.62 1.65 16.67
C PHE A 655 28.14 1.72 16.71
N TYR A 656 28.68 2.15 17.84
CA TYR A 656 30.11 2.15 18.12
C TYR A 656 30.35 1.67 19.54
N LEU A 657 31.54 1.13 19.78
CA LEU A 657 32.01 0.68 21.09
C LEU A 657 32.87 1.77 21.76
N ALA A 658 33.16 1.61 23.05
CA ALA A 658 33.92 2.57 23.85
C ALA A 658 35.35 2.82 23.33
N ASP A 659 35.91 1.89 22.56
CA ASP A 659 37.23 1.98 21.94
C ASP A 659 37.21 2.64 20.55
N SER A 660 36.04 3.10 20.09
CA SER A 660 35.90 3.85 18.84
C SER A 660 36.44 5.27 18.99
N GLN A 661 37.01 5.82 17.92
CA GLN A 661 37.45 7.22 17.87
C GLN A 661 36.30 8.24 18.04
N VAL A 662 35.07 7.80 17.77
CA VAL A 662 33.85 8.63 17.90
C VAL A 662 33.26 8.54 19.31
N ALA A 663 33.77 7.64 20.16
CA ALA A 663 33.29 7.50 21.53
C ALA A 663 33.70 8.72 22.37
N GLY A 664 32.75 9.27 23.13
CA GLY A 664 33.04 10.31 24.10
C GLY A 664 33.70 9.73 25.35
N GLU A 665 34.31 10.59 26.19
CA GLU A 665 34.99 10.16 27.41
C GLU A 665 34.07 9.39 28.38
N ASP A 666 32.77 9.71 28.43
CA ASP A 666 31.78 9.03 29.27
C ASP A 666 31.15 7.77 28.61
N SER A 667 31.48 7.44 27.36
CA SER A 667 30.86 6.31 26.65
C SER A 667 31.06 4.96 27.36
N ALA A 668 32.26 4.70 27.89
CA ALA A 668 32.54 3.50 28.67
C ALA A 668 31.73 3.46 29.98
N GLY A 669 31.61 4.61 30.66
CA GLY A 669 30.84 4.75 31.89
C GLY A 669 29.34 4.50 31.66
N ILE A 670 28.79 5.00 30.56
CA ILE A 670 27.40 4.77 30.17
C ILE A 670 27.14 3.29 29.86
N ILE A 671 28.02 2.64 29.07
CA ILE A 671 27.89 1.20 28.76
C ILE A 671 27.88 0.37 30.04
N ALA A 672 28.82 0.63 30.96
CA ALA A 672 28.90 -0.08 32.24
C ALA A 672 27.64 0.14 33.11
N LYS A 673 27.11 1.37 33.17
CA LYS A 673 25.86 1.68 33.90
C LYS A 673 24.66 0.92 33.33
N ILE A 674 24.54 0.87 32.00
CA ILE A 674 23.46 0.15 31.31
C ILE A 674 23.59 -1.36 31.57
N ALA A 675 24.78 -1.92 31.38
CA ALA A 675 25.06 -3.34 31.60
C ALA A 675 24.77 -3.76 33.06
N ALA A 676 25.17 -2.94 34.04
CA ALA A 676 24.90 -3.18 35.46
C ALA A 676 23.39 -3.24 35.78
N ARG A 677 22.59 -2.34 35.20
CA ARG A 677 21.12 -2.34 35.39
C ARG A 677 20.46 -3.56 34.76
N ILE A 678 20.88 -3.94 33.55
CA ILE A 678 20.36 -5.13 32.86
C ILE A 678 20.71 -6.40 33.64
N ARG A 679 21.97 -6.51 34.09
CA ARG A 679 22.45 -7.64 34.91
C ARG A 679 21.63 -7.78 36.18
N ARG A 680 21.43 -6.68 36.92
CA ARG A 680 20.59 -6.69 38.13
C ARG A 680 19.17 -7.15 37.86
N LEU A 681 18.51 -6.61 36.83
CA LEU A 681 17.15 -7.01 36.47
C LEU A 681 17.08 -8.51 36.12
N LYS A 682 18.05 -8.99 35.35
CA LYS A 682 18.16 -10.41 34.96
C LYS A 682 18.31 -11.29 36.20
N ASP A 683 19.25 -10.98 37.08
CA ASP A 683 19.52 -11.81 38.27
C ASP A 683 18.28 -11.85 39.20
N GLU A 684 17.60 -10.72 39.39
CA GLU A 684 16.32 -10.67 40.12
C GLU A 684 15.24 -11.53 39.45
N MET A 685 15.21 -11.55 38.11
CA MET A 685 14.25 -12.31 37.32
C MET A 685 14.53 -13.82 37.37
N GLU A 686 15.79 -14.26 37.32
CA GLU A 686 16.20 -15.67 37.45
C GLU A 686 15.83 -16.22 38.83
N VAL A 687 16.11 -15.48 39.90
CA VAL A 687 15.71 -15.87 41.26
C VAL A 687 14.19 -15.99 41.38
N SER A 688 13.43 -15.10 40.74
CA SER A 688 11.97 -15.15 40.73
C SER A 688 11.44 -16.32 39.91
N ALA A 689 12.06 -16.62 38.76
CA ALA A 689 11.69 -17.73 37.88
C ALA A 689 11.93 -19.09 38.55
N ALA A 690 13.06 -19.28 39.22
CA ALA A 690 13.36 -20.50 39.96
C ALA A 690 12.34 -20.76 41.09
N LYS A 691 11.89 -19.71 41.79
CA LYS A 691 10.82 -19.80 42.81
C LYS A 691 9.48 -20.21 42.18
N LEU A 692 9.16 -19.64 41.01
CA LEU A 692 7.94 -19.98 40.28
C LEU A 692 7.95 -21.45 39.80
N ASP A 693 9.04 -21.90 39.18
CA ASP A 693 9.17 -23.28 38.70
C ASP A 693 9.04 -24.28 39.87
N LYS A 694 9.66 -24.00 41.02
CA LYS A 694 9.49 -24.81 42.23
C LYS A 694 8.03 -24.87 42.70
N LYS A 695 7.30 -23.76 42.67
CA LYS A 695 5.88 -23.67 43.07
C LYS A 695 4.95 -24.41 42.08
N LEU A 696 5.32 -24.45 40.81
CA LEU A 696 4.56 -25.18 39.78
C LEU A 696 4.80 -26.69 39.84
N ARG A 697 6.01 -27.11 40.26
CA ARG A 697 6.36 -28.54 40.40
C ARG A 697 5.95 -29.16 41.74
N SER A 698 5.64 -28.37 42.76
CA SER A 698 5.24 -28.89 44.07
C SER A 698 3.83 -29.51 43.99
N THR A 699 3.78 -30.84 44.06
CA THR A 699 2.58 -31.71 44.19
C THR A 699 1.97 -31.68 45.61
N GLU A 700 1.89 -30.52 46.25
CA GLU A 700 1.02 -30.41 47.43
C GLU A 700 -0.43 -30.46 46.95
N PHE A 701 -1.17 -31.41 47.50
CA PHE A 701 -2.55 -31.78 47.17
C PHE A 701 -3.46 -30.53 47.21
N ARG A 702 -3.66 -29.87 46.06
CA ARG A 702 -4.61 -28.75 45.94
C ARG A 702 -6.02 -29.33 45.86
N LEU A 703 -6.80 -29.18 46.94
CA LEU A 703 -8.26 -29.25 46.89
C LEU A 703 -8.74 -28.12 45.96
N ARG A 704 -8.83 -28.41 44.67
CA ARG A 704 -9.26 -27.44 43.66
C ARG A 704 -10.71 -27.05 43.91
N SER A 705 -10.93 -25.84 44.40
CA SER A 705 -12.21 -25.14 44.25
C SER A 705 -12.33 -24.64 42.80
N GLU A 706 -13.55 -24.44 42.31
CA GLU A 706 -13.84 -24.00 40.93
C GLU A 706 -13.23 -22.63 40.56
N ASP A 707 -12.71 -21.89 41.56
CA ASP A 707 -12.11 -20.55 41.42
C ASP A 707 -10.57 -20.51 41.46
N GLU A 708 -9.85 -21.66 41.53
CA GLU A 708 -8.37 -21.65 41.53
C GLU A 708 -7.74 -21.42 40.14
N ASP A 709 -6.79 -20.48 40.06
CA ASP A 709 -6.07 -20.14 38.83
C ASP A 709 -5.20 -21.29 38.32
N THR A 710 -5.37 -21.68 37.05
CA THR A 710 -4.56 -22.70 36.37
C THR A 710 -3.07 -22.31 36.32
N ASP A 711 -2.16 -23.30 36.28
CA ASP A 711 -0.70 -23.08 36.23
C ASP A 711 -0.28 -22.14 35.07
N ASP A 712 -1.00 -22.18 33.96
CA ASP A 712 -0.82 -21.26 32.82
C ASP A 712 -1.19 -19.82 33.15
N LYS A 713 -2.26 -19.58 33.93
CA LYS A 713 -2.62 -18.23 34.39
C LYS A 713 -1.52 -17.67 35.30
N VAL A 714 -0.96 -18.48 36.20
CA VAL A 714 0.13 -18.05 37.09
C VAL A 714 1.37 -17.67 36.28
N ARG A 715 1.77 -18.46 35.28
CA ARG A 715 2.88 -18.13 34.37
C ARG A 715 2.61 -16.86 33.58
N ARG A 716 1.41 -16.68 33.04
CA ARG A 716 1.02 -15.45 32.31
C ARG A 716 1.10 -14.21 33.19
N LYS A 717 0.60 -14.29 34.43
CA LYS A 717 0.68 -13.19 35.40
C LYS A 717 2.13 -12.81 35.70
N TRP A 718 2.99 -13.80 35.96
CA TRP A 718 4.42 -13.57 36.16
C TRP A 718 5.06 -12.87 34.95
N LEU A 719 4.76 -13.34 33.72
CA LEU A 719 5.28 -12.71 32.50
C LEU A 719 4.81 -11.25 32.37
N LEU A 720 3.56 -10.95 32.68
CA LEU A 720 3.03 -9.58 32.64
C LEU A 720 3.77 -8.65 33.63
N ASP A 721 3.97 -9.10 34.87
CA ASP A 721 4.68 -8.33 35.90
C ASP A 721 6.12 -8.00 35.46
N TRP A 722 6.83 -8.97 34.88
CA TRP A 722 8.20 -8.78 34.40
C TRP A 722 8.32 -8.00 33.10
N ARG A 723 7.31 -8.06 32.23
CA ARG A 723 7.19 -7.17 31.07
C ARG A 723 7.03 -5.71 31.52
N GLU A 724 6.21 -5.45 32.55
CA GLU A 724 6.07 -4.11 33.11
C GLU A 724 7.38 -3.61 33.75
N LYS A 725 8.07 -4.43 34.55
CA LYS A 725 9.39 -4.09 35.10
C LYS A 725 10.43 -3.82 34.00
N SER A 726 10.48 -4.66 32.98
CA SER A 726 11.38 -4.48 31.83
C SER A 726 11.10 -3.17 31.09
N ARG A 727 9.83 -2.78 30.97
CA ARG A 727 9.42 -1.50 30.37
C ARG A 727 9.87 -0.31 31.21
N LYS A 728 9.72 -0.38 32.54
CA LYS A 728 10.20 0.66 33.48
C LYS A 728 11.71 0.83 33.38
N ILE A 729 12.46 -0.27 33.44
CA ILE A 729 13.92 -0.22 33.28
C ILE A 729 14.30 0.35 31.91
N GLN A 730 13.68 -0.09 30.81
CA GLN A 730 13.97 0.47 29.49
C GLN A 730 13.75 1.99 29.45
N ALA A 731 12.67 2.50 30.05
CA ALA A 731 12.42 3.94 30.12
C ALA A 731 13.51 4.71 30.90
N GLU A 732 14.11 4.09 31.93
CA GLU A 732 15.25 4.68 32.64
C GLU A 732 16.57 4.60 31.86
N LEU A 733 16.67 3.70 30.87
CA LEU A 733 17.84 3.56 30.00
C LEU A 733 17.81 4.52 28.80
N GLU A 734 16.63 4.92 28.31
CA GLU A 734 16.51 5.82 27.15
C GLU A 734 17.36 7.11 27.28
N PRO A 735 17.34 7.86 28.40
CA PRO A 735 18.15 9.07 28.52
C PRO A 735 19.66 8.81 28.46
N LEU A 736 20.11 7.66 28.97
CA LEU A 736 21.51 7.24 28.89
C LEU A 736 21.90 6.91 27.45
N ILE A 737 21.00 6.28 26.69
CA ILE A 737 21.20 5.98 25.28
C ILE A 737 21.24 7.28 24.47
N TYR A 738 20.33 8.22 24.71
CA TYR A 738 20.37 9.53 24.03
C TYR A 738 21.65 10.30 24.32
N ALA A 739 22.10 10.31 25.58
CA ALA A 739 23.36 10.91 25.97
C ALA A 739 24.56 10.22 25.31
N TYR A 740 24.55 8.88 25.22
CA TYR A 740 25.59 8.11 24.55
C TYR A 740 25.80 8.54 23.10
N PHE A 741 24.71 8.75 22.36
CA PHE A 741 24.72 9.19 20.95
C PHE A 741 24.77 10.72 20.78
N GLY A 742 24.84 11.49 21.87
CA GLY A 742 24.94 12.95 21.81
C GLY A 742 23.68 13.67 21.31
N LEU A 743 22.50 13.09 21.49
CA LEU A 743 21.26 13.68 20.98
C LEU A 743 20.81 14.89 21.81
N ASN A 744 20.43 15.96 21.11
CA ASN A 744 19.85 17.15 21.74
C ASN A 744 18.33 17.03 21.94
N LYS A 745 17.73 17.99 22.67
CA LYS A 745 16.28 17.99 22.97
C LYS A 745 15.38 17.97 21.72
N GLN A 746 15.81 18.58 20.61
CA GLN A 746 15.04 18.60 19.36
C GLN A 746 15.09 17.22 18.69
N GLU A 747 16.25 16.59 18.63
CA GLU A 747 16.43 15.24 18.08
C GLU A 747 15.70 14.18 18.90
N ILE A 748 15.75 14.28 20.23
CA ILE A 748 14.98 13.40 21.13
C ILE A 748 13.48 13.55 20.85
N ALA A 749 12.98 14.76 20.62
CA ALA A 749 11.58 14.97 20.28
C ALA A 749 11.20 14.31 18.94
N LEU A 750 12.07 14.33 17.92
CA LEU A 750 11.86 13.62 16.65
C LEU A 750 11.77 12.11 16.85
N VAL A 751 12.69 11.56 17.65
CA VAL A 751 12.78 10.12 17.96
C VAL A 751 11.53 9.65 18.70
N GLU A 752 11.15 10.37 19.75
CA GLU A 752 10.01 10.00 20.59
C GLU A 752 8.67 10.18 19.87
N ASP A 753 8.44 11.31 19.22
CA ASP A 753 7.19 11.55 18.50
C ASP A 753 7.00 10.53 17.37
N THR A 754 8.09 10.16 16.67
CA THR A 754 8.02 9.09 15.66
C THR A 754 7.60 7.76 16.27
N CYS A 755 8.27 7.29 17.32
CA CYS A 755 7.98 5.99 17.91
C CYS A 755 6.62 5.94 18.64
N GLU A 756 6.15 7.06 19.20
CA GLU A 756 4.91 7.11 19.98
C GLU A 756 3.69 7.45 19.16
N ILE A 757 3.86 8.15 18.03
CA ILE A 757 2.76 8.69 17.23
C ILE A 757 2.81 8.13 15.80
N PHE A 758 3.88 8.35 15.05
CA PHE A 758 3.93 8.04 13.61
C PHE A 758 4.07 6.53 13.32
N ASP A 759 5.01 5.84 13.98
CA ASP A 759 5.24 4.40 13.87
C ASP A 759 4.04 3.56 14.37
N LYS A 760 3.20 4.12 15.24
CA LYS A 760 1.95 3.46 15.68
C LYS A 760 0.73 3.81 14.82
N SER A 761 0.90 4.71 13.85
CA SER A 761 -0.17 5.19 12.97
C SER A 761 0.03 4.78 11.52
N ASP A 762 1.10 4.05 11.21
CA ASP A 762 1.44 3.69 9.85
C ASP A 762 0.49 2.62 9.28
N THR A 763 0.18 2.73 8.01
CA THR A 763 -0.54 1.70 7.24
C THR A 763 -1.79 1.10 7.94
N PRO A 764 -2.76 1.93 8.39
CA PRO A 764 -3.92 1.43 9.13
C PRO A 764 -4.70 0.38 8.31
N GLY A 765 -5.12 -0.70 8.97
CA GLY A 765 -5.76 -1.86 8.32
C GLY A 765 -7.15 -1.58 7.73
N SER A 766 -7.81 -0.49 8.11
CA SER A 766 -9.10 -0.06 7.59
C SER A 766 -9.37 1.42 7.90
N LEU A 767 -10.37 2.02 7.27
CA LEU A 767 -10.82 3.38 7.60
C LEU A 767 -11.31 3.49 9.05
N ASP A 768 -12.00 2.48 9.57
CA ASP A 768 -12.43 2.48 10.97
C ASP A 768 -11.26 2.30 11.93
N GLY A 769 -10.28 1.46 11.58
CA GLY A 769 -9.03 1.36 12.31
C GLY A 769 -8.26 2.69 12.34
N ALA A 770 -8.28 3.43 11.23
CA ALA A 770 -7.64 4.73 11.13
C ALA A 770 -8.24 5.79 12.06
N LYS A 771 -9.46 5.63 12.57
CA LYS A 771 -10.04 6.59 13.56
C LYS A 771 -9.36 6.50 14.92
N ASN A 772 -8.77 5.34 15.24
CA ASN A 772 -8.18 5.02 16.55
C ASN A 772 -6.66 5.16 16.59
N ILE A 773 -6.00 5.39 15.46
CA ILE A 773 -4.54 5.56 15.42
C ILE A 773 -4.11 6.88 16.08
N PRO A 774 -2.92 6.93 16.71
CA PRO A 774 -2.45 8.10 17.43
C PRO A 774 -2.52 9.41 16.64
N THR A 775 -2.14 9.45 15.36
CA THR A 775 -2.15 10.68 14.55
C THR A 775 -3.54 11.29 14.39
N GLN A 776 -4.60 10.47 14.44
CA GLN A 776 -5.98 10.89 14.27
C GLN A 776 -6.71 11.10 15.60
N GLN A 777 -6.09 10.80 16.74
CA GLN A 777 -6.73 11.02 18.05
C GLN A 777 -7.01 12.51 18.27
N PRO A 778 -8.20 12.88 18.79
CA PRO A 778 -8.53 14.27 19.05
C PRO A 778 -7.63 14.83 20.15
N VAL A 779 -7.40 16.14 20.10
CA VAL A 779 -6.63 16.90 21.09
C VAL A 779 -7.53 17.95 21.72
N ASP A 780 -7.40 18.15 23.04
CA ASP A 780 -8.03 19.23 23.78
C ASP A 780 -7.07 20.43 23.92
N ALA A 781 -7.51 21.49 24.61
CA ALA A 781 -6.70 22.69 24.75
C ALA A 781 -5.37 22.44 25.49
N ASP A 782 -5.37 21.55 26.49
CA ASP A 782 -4.18 21.18 27.26
C ASP A 782 -3.20 20.36 26.42
N GLY A 783 -3.70 19.48 25.55
CA GLY A 783 -2.89 18.70 24.62
C GLY A 783 -2.13 19.54 23.57
N LEU A 784 -2.38 20.85 23.47
CA LEU A 784 -1.58 21.78 22.66
C LEU A 784 -0.28 22.22 23.36
N GLU A 785 -0.15 22.04 24.67
CA GLU A 785 0.98 22.52 25.46
C GLU A 785 2.33 21.97 24.97
N PRO A 786 2.52 20.67 24.68
CA PRO A 786 3.81 20.14 24.22
C PRO A 786 4.28 20.79 22.91
N TYR A 787 3.34 21.04 21.99
CA TYR A 787 3.60 21.75 20.74
C TYR A 787 3.98 23.21 21.02
N ALA A 788 3.15 23.93 21.76
CA ALA A 788 3.34 25.35 22.03
C ALA A 788 4.64 25.64 22.80
N GLY A 789 4.96 24.79 23.78
CA GLY A 789 6.20 24.83 24.54
C GLY A 789 7.43 24.61 23.66
N MET A 790 7.41 23.58 22.80
CA MET A 790 8.53 23.32 21.88
C MET A 790 8.71 24.45 20.85
N LEU A 791 7.61 24.96 20.31
CA LEU A 791 7.60 26.05 19.32
C LEU A 791 8.20 27.32 19.90
N THR A 792 7.70 27.76 21.06
CA THR A 792 8.18 28.99 21.73
C THR A 792 9.61 28.84 22.22
N ALA A 793 10.00 27.71 22.81
CA ALA A 793 11.38 27.45 23.22
C ALA A 793 12.35 27.51 22.03
N THR A 794 11.96 26.93 20.89
CA THR A 794 12.77 26.93 19.67
C THR A 794 12.92 28.34 19.10
N LEU A 795 11.81 29.07 18.92
CA LEU A 795 11.85 30.44 18.41
C LEU A 795 12.65 31.38 19.32
N ASN A 796 12.46 31.27 20.64
CA ASN A 796 13.20 32.07 21.62
C ASN A 796 14.69 31.73 21.66
N SER A 797 15.08 30.49 21.39
CA SER A 797 16.50 30.11 21.30
C SER A 797 17.23 30.75 20.11
N TRP A 798 16.50 31.17 19.07
CA TRP A 798 17.05 31.85 17.90
C TRP A 798 16.91 33.37 17.98
N ALA A 799 16.14 33.88 18.94
CA ALA A 799 15.94 35.30 19.12
C ALA A 799 17.18 35.93 19.80
N SER A 800 17.65 37.05 19.26
CA SER A 800 18.82 37.78 19.77
C SER A 800 18.46 39.11 20.46
N GLY A 801 17.16 39.37 20.70
CA GLY A 801 16.65 40.63 21.24
C GLY A 801 16.02 40.49 22.63
N THR A 802 15.46 41.59 23.15
CA THR A 802 14.80 41.65 24.46
C THR A 802 13.34 41.20 24.45
N LEU A 803 12.82 40.83 23.28
CA LEU A 803 11.45 40.35 23.11
C LEU A 803 11.45 38.83 22.97
N HIS A 804 10.52 38.20 23.65
CA HIS A 804 10.29 36.77 23.64
C HIS A 804 8.95 36.46 22.97
N VAL A 805 8.83 35.28 22.40
CA VAL A 805 7.57 34.73 21.87
C VAL A 805 6.89 33.93 22.98
N SER A 806 5.62 34.21 23.24
CA SER A 806 4.74 33.44 24.11
C SER A 806 3.55 32.90 23.32
N ALA A 807 3.02 31.74 23.72
CA ALA A 807 1.91 31.10 23.04
C ALA A 807 0.67 31.01 23.94
N SER A 808 -0.50 31.20 23.35
CA SER A 808 -1.81 30.93 23.96
C SER A 808 -2.74 30.33 22.92
N GLY A 809 -3.69 29.49 23.31
CA GLY A 809 -4.50 28.79 22.32
C GLY A 809 -5.55 27.88 22.92
N GLY A 810 -6.33 27.24 22.07
CA GLY A 810 -7.38 26.32 22.47
C GLY A 810 -7.85 25.44 21.33
N VAL A 811 -8.93 24.72 21.57
CA VAL A 811 -9.58 23.85 20.58
C VAL A 811 -11.07 24.16 20.54
N ASP A 812 -11.63 24.21 19.34
CA ASP A 812 -13.08 24.17 19.12
C ASP A 812 -13.47 22.75 18.69
N SER A 813 -14.24 22.06 19.54
CA SER A 813 -14.61 20.65 19.33
C SER A 813 -15.74 20.46 18.31
N GLU A 814 -16.54 21.48 18.04
CA GLU A 814 -17.62 21.40 17.04
C GLU A 814 -17.06 21.50 15.62
N VAL A 815 -16.13 22.42 15.39
CA VAL A 815 -15.45 22.57 14.10
C VAL A 815 -14.29 21.58 13.96
N GLY A 816 -13.70 21.14 15.08
CA GLY A 816 -12.58 20.21 15.09
C GLY A 816 -11.24 20.87 14.74
N LEU A 817 -11.08 22.15 15.06
CA LEU A 817 -9.86 22.94 14.80
C LEU A 817 -9.20 23.41 16.11
N GLY A 818 -7.88 23.33 16.15
CA GLY A 818 -7.04 23.95 17.17
C GLY A 818 -6.46 25.27 16.67
N LEU A 819 -6.28 26.22 17.58
CA LEU A 819 -5.62 27.50 17.31
C LEU A 819 -4.52 27.74 18.34
N VAL A 820 -3.31 28.01 17.86
CA VAL A 820 -2.21 28.56 18.68
C VAL A 820 -1.88 29.95 18.17
N LYS A 821 -2.01 30.93 19.07
CA LYS A 821 -1.64 32.32 18.87
C LYS A 821 -0.26 32.56 19.48
N LEU A 822 0.63 33.16 18.70
CA LEU A 822 1.93 33.65 19.14
C LEU A 822 1.88 35.17 19.32
N ASP A 823 2.29 35.64 20.50
CA ASP A 823 2.46 37.06 20.83
C ASP A 823 3.92 37.35 21.19
N GLN A 824 4.39 38.56 20.88
CA GLN A 824 5.66 39.08 21.39
C GLN A 824 5.47 39.70 22.78
N THR A 825 6.29 39.29 23.74
CA THR A 825 6.23 39.71 25.14
C THR A 825 7.62 40.07 25.66
N LYS A 826 7.70 40.91 26.71
CA LYS A 826 8.98 41.27 27.36
C LYS A 826 9.62 40.13 28.16
N SER A 827 8.83 39.12 28.52
CA SER A 827 9.29 37.92 29.21
C SER A 827 8.62 36.69 28.61
N ALA A 828 9.35 35.57 28.56
CA ALA A 828 8.79 34.29 28.14
C ALA A 828 7.73 33.81 29.16
N ARG A 829 6.59 33.34 28.66
CA ARG A 829 5.50 32.78 29.48
C ARG A 829 5.21 31.35 29.04
N SER A 830 4.79 30.51 29.99
CA SER A 830 4.25 29.19 29.67
C SER A 830 2.97 29.31 28.85
N PHE A 831 2.65 28.25 28.11
CA PHE A 831 1.42 28.18 27.35
C PHE A 831 0.20 28.34 28.26
N LYS A 832 -0.82 29.06 27.78
CA LYS A 832 -2.10 29.21 28.47
C LYS A 832 -3.24 28.77 27.56
N PRO A 833 -3.99 27.72 27.96
CA PRO A 833 -5.27 27.39 27.35
C PRO A 833 -6.22 28.59 27.40
N GLN A 834 -6.93 28.85 26.31
CA GLN A 834 -7.92 29.91 26.18
C GLN A 834 -9.09 29.45 25.33
N THR A 835 -10.29 29.93 25.67
CA THR A 835 -11.48 29.76 24.81
C THR A 835 -11.28 30.56 23.54
N ILE A 836 -11.54 29.93 22.39
CA ILE A 836 -11.46 30.59 21.08
C ILE A 836 -12.87 30.96 20.64
N SER A 837 -13.02 32.13 20.02
CA SER A 837 -14.28 32.53 19.38
C SER A 837 -14.59 31.62 18.19
N ARG A 838 -15.82 31.12 18.14
CA ARG A 838 -16.33 30.30 17.04
C ARG A 838 -16.27 31.04 15.71
N GLU A 839 -16.59 32.33 15.71
CA GLU A 839 -16.56 33.18 14.52
C GLU A 839 -15.16 33.23 13.91
N LEU A 840 -14.13 33.34 14.75
CA LEU A 840 -12.73 33.32 14.33
C LEU A 840 -12.37 31.96 13.70
N VAL A 841 -12.74 30.85 14.35
CA VAL A 841 -12.46 29.50 13.84
C VAL A 841 -13.16 29.27 12.49
N SER A 842 -14.43 29.63 12.36
CA SER A 842 -15.18 29.52 11.10
C SER A 842 -14.64 30.44 10.00
N ALA A 843 -14.11 31.62 10.34
CA ALA A 843 -13.44 32.47 9.36
C ALA A 843 -12.13 31.83 8.86
N LEU A 844 -11.35 31.24 9.76
CA LEU A 844 -10.08 30.60 9.42
C LEU A 844 -10.27 29.31 8.62
N GLN A 845 -11.30 28.52 8.91
CA GLN A 845 -11.67 27.36 8.10
C GLN A 845 -11.99 27.76 6.65
N ARG A 846 -12.82 28.79 6.45
CA ARG A 846 -13.12 29.30 5.10
C ARG A 846 -11.88 29.76 4.35
N LEU A 847 -10.92 30.35 5.07
CA LEU A 847 -9.64 30.75 4.50
C LEU A 847 -8.79 29.53 4.10
N GLU A 848 -8.75 28.49 4.94
CA GLU A 848 -8.06 27.24 4.64
C GLU A 848 -8.66 26.55 3.40
N GLU A 849 -9.99 26.43 3.35
CA GLU A 849 -10.74 25.85 2.22
C GLU A 849 -10.48 26.63 0.92
N ALA A 850 -10.52 27.97 0.96
CA ALA A 850 -10.24 28.81 -0.19
C ALA A 850 -8.77 28.75 -0.65
N SER A 851 -7.85 28.41 0.26
CA SER A 851 -6.41 28.32 -0.02
C SER A 851 -5.98 26.94 -0.52
N THR A 852 -6.82 25.92 -0.35
CA THR A 852 -6.51 24.53 -0.71
C THR A 852 -6.45 24.36 -2.22
N GLU A 853 -5.32 23.88 -2.72
CA GLU A 853 -5.14 23.58 -4.14
C GLU A 853 -5.67 22.17 -4.44
N ARG A 854 -6.75 22.08 -5.22
CA ARG A 854 -7.31 20.81 -5.68
C ARG A 854 -6.75 20.45 -7.05
N ALA A 855 -6.10 19.29 -7.14
CA ALA A 855 -5.59 18.73 -8.37
C ALA A 855 -6.11 17.30 -8.50
N GLY A 856 -7.24 17.16 -9.21
CA GLY A 856 -7.96 15.90 -9.35
C GLY A 856 -8.41 15.36 -8.00
N THR A 857 -8.02 14.12 -7.71
CA THR A 857 -8.31 13.42 -6.45
C THR A 857 -7.37 13.79 -5.29
N LEU A 858 -6.48 14.77 -5.44
CA LEU A 858 -5.57 15.23 -4.38
C LEU A 858 -5.90 16.68 -3.98
N ALA A 859 -6.00 16.94 -2.67
CA ALA A 859 -6.11 18.28 -2.12
C ALA A 859 -4.82 18.64 -1.38
N TYR A 860 -4.04 19.56 -1.96
CA TYR A 860 -2.85 20.07 -1.31
C TYR A 860 -3.24 21.17 -0.33
N LEU A 861 -3.16 20.83 0.96
CA LEU A 861 -3.42 21.77 2.04
C LEU A 861 -2.31 22.80 2.09
N ARG A 862 -2.67 24.07 2.32
CA ARG A 862 -1.69 25.13 2.53
C ARG A 862 -1.30 25.26 3.99
N ARG A 863 -0.20 25.96 4.21
CA ARG A 863 0.29 26.28 5.56
C ARG A 863 -0.72 27.21 6.24
N PRO A 864 -1.17 26.90 7.46
CA PRO A 864 -2.31 27.58 8.04
C PRO A 864 -1.86 28.71 8.98
N TRP A 865 -1.02 29.62 8.49
CA TRP A 865 -0.54 30.76 9.26
C TRP A 865 -1.22 32.04 8.81
N VAL A 866 -1.73 32.79 9.78
CA VAL A 866 -2.24 34.14 9.55
C VAL A 866 -1.38 35.11 10.35
N PHE A 867 -0.66 35.98 9.63
CA PHE A 867 0.10 37.07 10.21
C PHE A 867 -0.83 38.27 10.38
N ASN A 868 -0.93 38.79 11.60
CA ASN A 868 -1.70 39.99 11.92
C ASN A 868 -0.85 40.90 12.82
N GLU A 869 -0.23 41.91 12.22
CA GLU A 869 0.70 42.84 12.89
C GLU A 869 1.80 42.09 13.67
N THR A 870 1.76 42.16 15.01
CA THR A 870 2.73 41.53 15.91
C THR A 870 2.33 40.11 16.33
N ARG A 871 1.27 39.54 15.76
CA ARG A 871 0.67 38.26 16.13
C ARG A 871 0.73 37.28 14.98
N ILE A 872 0.96 36.01 15.32
CA ILE A 872 0.89 34.90 14.37
C ILE A 872 -0.16 33.92 14.88
N TYR A 873 -1.13 33.60 14.04
CA TYR A 873 -2.16 32.60 14.33
C TYR A 873 -1.83 31.34 13.54
N ILE A 874 -1.75 30.21 14.22
CA ILE A 874 -1.52 28.88 13.64
C ILE A 874 -2.79 28.07 13.86
N VAL A 875 -3.44 27.67 12.78
CA VAL A 875 -4.71 26.92 12.82
C VAL A 875 -4.47 25.53 12.28
N LYS A 876 -4.88 24.46 12.95
CA LYS A 876 -4.77 23.12 12.36
C LYS A 876 -5.92 22.25 12.83
N PRO A 877 -6.21 21.14 12.13
CA PRO A 877 -7.10 20.11 12.67
C PRO A 877 -6.71 19.74 14.10
N ALA A 878 -7.70 19.62 15.00
CA ALA A 878 -7.53 19.30 16.42
C ALA A 878 -7.24 17.81 16.64
N ILE A 879 -6.22 17.30 15.94
CA ILE A 879 -5.78 15.91 16.01
C ILE A 879 -4.29 15.86 16.37
N LYS A 880 -3.90 14.82 17.12
CA LYS A 880 -2.58 14.72 17.74
C LYS A 880 -1.43 14.75 16.73
N GLY A 881 -1.61 14.21 15.52
CA GLY A 881 -0.60 14.25 14.46
C GLY A 881 -0.20 15.65 14.01
N GLN A 882 -1.07 16.66 14.19
CA GLN A 882 -0.82 18.05 13.77
C GLN A 882 -0.15 18.91 14.84
N TRP A 883 -0.22 18.47 16.11
CA TRP A 883 0.22 19.21 17.29
C TRP A 883 1.32 18.45 18.05
N THR A 884 2.25 17.84 17.33
CA THR A 884 3.43 17.16 17.90
C THR A 884 4.58 18.12 18.17
N ARG A 885 5.55 17.74 19.00
CA ARG A 885 6.79 18.54 19.18
C ARG A 885 7.56 18.63 17.86
N THR A 886 7.51 17.58 17.05
CA THR A 886 8.06 17.55 15.68
C THR A 886 7.37 18.58 14.78
N ALA A 887 6.04 18.67 14.81
CA ALA A 887 5.31 19.69 14.07
C ALA A 887 5.72 21.10 14.51
N ALA A 888 5.87 21.33 15.83
CA ALA A 888 6.34 22.60 16.37
C ALA A 888 7.74 23.00 15.86
N LEU A 889 8.67 22.04 15.80
CA LEU A 889 10.02 22.29 15.29
C LEU A 889 10.03 22.66 13.79
N ASN A 890 9.14 22.07 13.01
CA ASN A 890 9.00 22.35 11.58
C ASN A 890 8.36 23.73 11.36
N ASP A 891 7.27 24.04 12.07
CA ASP A 891 6.62 25.35 12.00
C ASP A 891 7.57 26.46 12.47
N ALA A 892 8.35 26.24 13.54
CA ALA A 892 9.34 27.19 13.99
C ALA A 892 10.34 27.55 12.88
N ALA A 893 10.91 26.53 12.23
CA ALA A 893 11.89 26.72 11.15
C ALA A 893 11.29 27.46 9.97
N ASP A 894 10.05 27.12 9.62
CA ASP A 894 9.39 27.74 8.50
C ASP A 894 8.96 29.18 8.77
N ILE A 895 8.44 29.48 9.96
CA ILE A 895 8.12 30.84 10.41
C ILE A 895 9.39 31.70 10.36
N TYR A 896 10.51 31.17 10.87
CA TYR A 896 11.80 31.86 10.81
C TYR A 896 12.23 32.15 9.36
N ASN A 897 12.14 31.16 8.46
CA ASN A 897 12.49 31.34 7.05
C ASN A 897 11.61 32.39 6.38
N HIS A 898 10.30 32.38 6.64
CA HIS A 898 9.36 33.35 6.09
C HIS A 898 9.70 34.79 6.53
N ILE A 899 9.97 34.98 7.83
CA ILE A 899 10.37 36.28 8.37
C ILE A 899 11.72 36.72 7.80
N ALA A 900 12.69 35.81 7.66
CA ALA A 900 14.00 36.10 7.09
C ALA A 900 13.93 36.48 5.61
N GLU A 901 13.10 35.81 4.81
CA GLU A 901 12.82 36.17 3.42
C GLU A 901 12.14 37.52 3.30
N ALA A 902 11.10 37.79 4.10
CA ALA A 902 10.43 39.09 4.10
C ALA A 902 11.40 40.22 4.45
N ARG A 903 12.28 40.03 5.44
CA ARG A 903 13.34 40.99 5.79
C ARG A 903 14.35 41.19 4.67
N ARG A 904 14.71 40.12 3.93
CA ARG A 904 15.61 40.22 2.79
C ARG A 904 14.99 40.96 1.60
N ARG A 905 13.67 40.88 1.41
CA ARG A 905 12.95 41.62 0.36
C ARG A 905 12.68 43.09 0.72
N ALA A 906 12.61 43.39 2.02
CA ALA A 906 12.38 44.75 2.52
C ALA A 906 13.68 45.58 2.64
N LYS A 907 14.84 44.92 2.70
CA LYS A 907 16.16 45.53 2.51
C LYS A 907 16.47 45.61 1.02
#